data_AF-Q481W9-F1
#
_entry.id   AF-Q481W9-F1
#
_cell.length_a   1.000
_cell.length_b   1.000
_cell.length_c   1.000
_cell.angle_alpha   90.00
_cell.angle_beta   90.00
_cell.angle_gamma   90.00
#
_symmetry.space_group_name_H-M   'P 1'
#
loop_
_entity.id
_entity.type
_entity.pdbx_description
1 polymer ?
#
loop_
_entity_poly.entity_id
_entity_poly.type
_entity_poly.pdbx_seq_one_letter_code
_entity_poly.pdbx_strand_id
1 'polypeptide(L)'
;MFNSIHQLRGLLLITLLCFITACGSDSGSSAPSVSVYVTNIDLNATDTSFAVGVSQLVEGEATFSDSETRSASSTSSTWSSDDESIATVDYFGVVTGVGEGTTTINALYNGAQNAEGEFVTGIIDITITPAEVVEIQLYSEVNTVVLGVDVQYQVFATYSDETNDELDSNDIVWASSNPTVAEIDGLTGIAETLSAEETTISVNFQGLQSSSLLTVTNATLVSLTVSPEIPGETSVPAGYTFNFTAEGTYSDDSTGPMTDKVTWLAVNHTFLEAIEPKGTFRGLSSGNAGVRATFGTIIGEIPVTVTSEILLSVDIEPDQDSFPIGLRSQLTARGYFSSSINKVITDEDNINWESDNTDFATVDPDGMLTAVGLGKVNITLSYTDAEGEFFSDIQQFTISDAELVTATITTVPNDLYLVPGQTHQYIAIGEYTDRSKHILNNQEDIFWSISDLLDNSDSDSAASIHPQTGLITNQFYNGLKKTEQVFVNVTVGGLGGEHDPAYANLGAVQVLSSDNLSFTGTFLEFDVEQLQLTITSEEVNIEDGMSGPDNQSFIMLTYDEAESVCQELVYNKHTNYRLPTSTELTKLWNDKTADPAVDYEFYTKYNWSVGENYWTSTTEDSGTTYKVIDLGMGVVQSSSSVTDYNYVSCVRSPVSP
;
A
#
# COMPACT_ATOMS: atom_id res chain seq x y z
N MET A 1 10.04 1.92 -30.06
CA MET A 1 10.28 1.64 -31.50
C MET A 1 11.51 0.76 -31.60
N PHE A 2 11.57 -0.50 -32.02
CA PHE A 2 10.73 -1.49 -32.69
C PHE A 2 11.18 -2.85 -32.10
N ASN A 3 10.32 -3.70 -31.52
CA ASN A 3 9.48 -4.71 -32.17
C ASN A 3 10.23 -5.79 -33.00
N SER A 4 10.30 -7.00 -32.41
CA SER A 4 9.80 -8.27 -32.99
C SER A 4 10.57 -9.10 -34.04
N ILE A 5 10.71 -10.39 -33.67
CA ILE A 5 10.41 -11.62 -34.44
C ILE A 5 11.55 -12.36 -35.19
N HIS A 6 11.77 -13.58 -34.72
CA HIS A 6 12.40 -14.74 -35.37
C HIS A 6 11.81 -15.08 -36.75
N GLN A 7 12.66 -15.41 -37.72
CA GLN A 7 12.29 -16.30 -38.82
C GLN A 7 13.38 -17.31 -39.20
N LEU A 8 12.91 -18.54 -39.42
CA LEU A 8 13.56 -19.75 -39.93
C LEU A 8 14.31 -19.58 -41.26
N ARG A 9 15.33 -20.44 -41.48
CA ARG A 9 15.62 -21.30 -42.67
C ARG A 9 17.08 -21.78 -42.56
N GLY A 10 17.50 -23.02 -42.81
CA GLY A 10 16.91 -24.12 -43.56
C GLY A 10 17.86 -24.58 -44.69
N LEU A 11 18.71 -25.58 -44.38
CA LEU A 11 19.27 -26.63 -45.26
C LEU A 11 20.20 -26.32 -46.48
N LEU A 12 20.98 -27.37 -46.85
CA LEU A 12 21.80 -27.62 -48.07
C LEU A 12 23.29 -27.21 -47.95
N LEU A 13 24.32 -27.97 -48.37
CA LEU A 13 24.42 -29.08 -49.32
C LEU A 13 25.75 -29.84 -49.13
N ILE A 14 25.71 -31.18 -49.25
CA ILE A 14 26.83 -32.09 -49.51
C ILE A 14 27.19 -32.07 -51.01
N THR A 15 28.47 -32.21 -51.37
CA THR A 15 29.09 -32.85 -52.57
C THR A 15 30.46 -32.19 -52.82
N LEU A 16 31.57 -32.78 -53.28
CA LEU A 16 31.96 -34.07 -53.86
C LEU A 16 33.47 -33.90 -54.22
N LEU A 17 34.33 -34.91 -54.06
CA LEU A 17 35.18 -35.50 -55.12
C LEU A 17 36.31 -36.41 -54.58
N CYS A 18 36.18 -37.69 -54.92
CA CYS A 18 37.23 -38.71 -54.97
C CYS A 18 38.08 -38.61 -56.26
N PHE A 19 39.15 -39.43 -56.30
CA PHE A 19 39.99 -39.96 -57.42
C PHE A 19 41.47 -39.51 -57.31
N ILE A 20 42.54 -40.36 -57.31
CA ILE A 20 42.82 -41.71 -57.85
C ILE A 20 44.02 -42.38 -57.13
N THR A 21 43.93 -43.72 -57.04
CA THR A 21 44.87 -44.86 -56.84
C THR A 21 46.40 -44.68 -56.69
N ALA A 22 47.03 -45.51 -55.83
CA ALA A 22 48.10 -46.46 -56.20
C ALA A 22 48.42 -47.46 -55.06
N CYS A 23 48.74 -48.69 -55.45
CA CYS A 23 49.06 -49.86 -54.63
C CYS A 23 50.45 -49.77 -53.99
N GLY A 24 50.64 -50.30 -52.78
CA GLY A 24 51.97 -50.44 -52.17
C GLY A 24 51.92 -50.97 -50.75
N SER A 25 51.98 -52.29 -50.62
CA SER A 25 52.22 -53.00 -49.37
C SER A 25 53.58 -52.60 -48.78
N ASP A 26 53.61 -52.06 -47.56
CA ASP A 26 54.68 -52.40 -46.63
C ASP A 26 54.23 -52.26 -45.18
N SER A 27 54.49 -53.32 -44.44
CA SER A 27 54.19 -53.48 -43.02
C SER A 27 55.13 -52.63 -42.17
N GLY A 28 54.61 -51.53 -41.63
CA GLY A 28 55.28 -50.69 -40.62
C GLY A 28 54.44 -50.63 -39.35
N SER A 29 54.96 -51.22 -38.28
CA SER A 29 54.46 -51.15 -36.90
C SER A 29 53.83 -49.80 -36.53
N SER A 30 52.50 -49.73 -36.40
CA SER A 30 51.86 -48.64 -35.66
C SER A 30 52.15 -48.82 -34.18
N ALA A 31 53.07 -48.02 -33.66
CA ALA A 31 53.23 -47.80 -32.22
C ALA A 31 51.86 -47.45 -31.61
N PRO A 32 51.59 -47.79 -30.33
CA PRO A 32 50.39 -47.30 -29.67
C PRO A 32 50.38 -45.77 -29.78
N SER A 33 49.30 -45.21 -30.35
CA SER A 33 49.08 -43.77 -30.37
C SER A 33 49.02 -43.30 -28.92
N VAL A 34 50.02 -42.56 -28.47
CA VAL A 34 49.99 -41.90 -27.16
C VAL A 34 48.87 -40.85 -27.24
N SER A 35 47.80 -41.03 -26.48
CA SER A 35 46.71 -40.05 -26.40
C SER A 35 47.20 -38.86 -25.58
N VAL A 36 47.36 -37.70 -26.22
CA VAL A 36 47.65 -36.42 -25.56
C VAL A 36 46.33 -35.85 -25.04
N TYR A 37 46.29 -35.44 -23.77
CA TYR A 37 45.10 -34.93 -23.09
C TYR A 37 45.47 -33.72 -22.21
N VAL A 38 44.48 -32.89 -21.86
CA VAL A 38 44.70 -31.70 -21.03
C VAL A 38 44.82 -32.11 -19.56
N THR A 39 45.82 -31.58 -18.86
CA THR A 39 46.05 -31.84 -17.44
C THR A 39 45.66 -30.67 -16.56
N ASN A 40 45.79 -29.43 -17.05
CA ASN A 40 45.44 -28.23 -16.30
C ASN A 40 45.10 -27.05 -17.23
N ILE A 41 44.30 -26.10 -16.75
CA ILE A 41 44.11 -24.78 -17.35
C ILE A 41 44.32 -23.74 -16.25
N ASP A 42 45.37 -22.94 -16.40
CA ASP A 42 45.62 -21.80 -15.51
C ASP A 42 45.08 -20.53 -16.15
N LEU A 43 44.29 -19.77 -15.39
CA LEU A 43 43.79 -18.46 -15.79
C LEU A 43 44.58 -17.35 -15.08
N ASN A 44 44.83 -16.26 -15.78
CA ASN A 44 45.53 -15.09 -15.26
C ASN A 44 44.81 -13.80 -15.66
N ALA A 45 44.69 -12.88 -14.70
CA ALA A 45 44.12 -11.55 -14.88
C ALA A 45 45.18 -10.50 -14.52
N THR A 46 45.03 -9.27 -15.03
CA THR A 46 45.91 -8.16 -14.62
C THR A 46 45.63 -7.80 -13.15
N ASP A 47 44.35 -7.68 -12.81
CA ASP A 47 43.87 -7.44 -11.46
C ASP A 47 42.74 -8.40 -11.12
N THR A 48 42.84 -9.15 -10.02
CA THR A 48 41.72 -9.98 -9.55
C THR A 48 40.72 -9.19 -8.71
N SER A 49 40.97 -7.90 -8.49
CA SER A 49 40.02 -6.99 -7.86
C SER A 49 40.04 -5.60 -8.51
N PHE A 50 38.88 -5.10 -8.93
CA PHE A 50 38.75 -3.83 -9.64
C PHE A 50 37.34 -3.24 -9.48
N ALA A 51 37.16 -1.95 -9.78
CA ALA A 51 35.90 -1.25 -9.57
C ALA A 51 34.77 -1.71 -10.53
N VAL A 52 33.52 -1.53 -10.10
CA VAL A 52 32.34 -1.65 -10.98
C VAL A 52 32.56 -0.82 -12.27
N GLY A 53 32.14 -1.32 -13.43
CA GLY A 53 32.27 -0.62 -14.72
C GLY A 53 33.62 -0.81 -15.42
N VAL A 54 34.68 -1.22 -14.73
CA VAL A 54 35.99 -1.50 -15.34
C VAL A 54 35.96 -2.85 -16.07
N SER A 55 36.66 -2.92 -17.21
CA SER A 55 36.85 -4.15 -18.00
C SER A 55 38.32 -4.51 -18.12
N GLN A 56 38.63 -5.81 -18.10
CA GLN A 56 39.99 -6.31 -18.39
C GLN A 56 39.97 -7.66 -19.08
N LEU A 57 41.10 -8.04 -19.68
CA LEU A 57 41.27 -9.36 -20.30
C LEU A 57 41.73 -10.40 -19.27
N VAL A 58 41.09 -11.57 -19.28
CA VAL A 58 41.58 -12.78 -18.62
C VAL A 58 42.19 -13.71 -19.68
N GLU A 59 43.44 -14.12 -19.46
CA GLU A 59 44.16 -15.03 -20.35
C GLU A 59 44.23 -16.43 -19.75
N GLY A 60 44.21 -17.46 -20.60
CA GLY A 60 44.30 -18.86 -20.18
C GLY A 60 45.45 -19.60 -20.85
N GLU A 61 46.10 -20.49 -20.11
CA GLU A 61 47.11 -21.43 -20.62
C GLU A 61 46.74 -22.87 -20.25
N ALA A 62 46.57 -23.73 -21.26
CA ALA A 62 46.30 -25.15 -21.07
C ALA A 62 47.61 -25.95 -21.13
N THR A 63 47.85 -26.80 -20.12
CA THR A 63 48.96 -27.76 -20.07
C THR A 63 48.49 -29.14 -20.49
N PHE A 64 49.28 -29.84 -21.31
CA PHE A 64 48.98 -31.18 -21.82
C PHE A 64 49.86 -32.26 -21.18
N SER A 65 49.45 -33.52 -21.30
CA SER A 65 50.14 -34.69 -20.72
C SER A 65 51.54 -34.96 -21.31
N ASP A 66 51.86 -34.37 -22.46
CA ASP A 66 53.20 -34.34 -23.07
C ASP A 66 54.07 -33.17 -22.57
N SER A 67 53.56 -32.38 -21.62
CA SER A 67 54.15 -31.14 -21.10
C SER A 67 54.20 -29.97 -22.10
N GLU A 68 53.53 -30.07 -23.25
CA GLU A 68 53.31 -28.89 -24.10
C GLU A 68 52.24 -27.98 -23.50
N THR A 69 52.36 -26.67 -23.73
CA THR A 69 51.32 -25.69 -23.39
C THR A 69 50.71 -25.08 -24.64
N ARG A 70 49.42 -24.73 -24.57
CA ARG A 70 48.69 -24.04 -25.64
C ARG A 70 47.81 -22.95 -25.03
N SER A 71 47.57 -21.89 -25.80
CA SER A 71 46.68 -20.82 -25.34
C SER A 71 45.25 -21.33 -25.20
N ALA A 72 44.70 -21.15 -24.01
CA ALA A 72 43.29 -21.31 -23.67
C ALA A 72 42.57 -19.94 -23.60
N SER A 73 43.17 -18.89 -24.16
CA SER A 73 42.59 -17.55 -24.23
C SER A 73 41.56 -17.43 -25.36
N SER A 74 40.70 -16.41 -25.26
CA SER A 74 39.78 -16.02 -26.34
C SER A 74 38.95 -17.21 -26.86
N THR A 75 38.80 -17.35 -28.19
CA THR A 75 37.95 -18.36 -28.83
C THR A 75 38.41 -19.81 -28.65
N SER A 76 39.61 -20.04 -28.08
CA SER A 76 40.07 -21.38 -27.73
C SER A 76 39.30 -21.98 -26.55
N SER A 77 38.59 -21.14 -25.80
CA SER A 77 37.74 -21.54 -24.68
C SER A 77 36.32 -20.99 -24.83
N THR A 78 35.39 -21.62 -24.12
CA THR A 78 34.05 -21.07 -23.89
C THR A 78 34.06 -20.44 -22.49
N TRP A 79 33.71 -19.16 -22.41
CA TRP A 79 33.77 -18.37 -21.19
C TRP A 79 32.39 -18.26 -20.53
N SER A 80 32.35 -18.29 -19.20
CA SER A 80 31.14 -18.02 -18.43
C SER A 80 31.48 -17.42 -17.06
N SER A 81 30.55 -16.64 -16.50
CA SER A 81 30.60 -16.17 -15.11
C SER A 81 29.61 -16.95 -14.27
N ASP A 82 29.97 -17.29 -13.04
CA ASP A 82 29.05 -17.92 -12.09
C ASP A 82 27.93 -16.97 -11.63
N ASP A 83 28.21 -15.65 -11.65
CA ASP A 83 27.26 -14.58 -11.34
C ASP A 83 27.49 -13.36 -12.25
N GLU A 84 26.66 -13.26 -13.29
CA GLU A 84 26.68 -12.14 -14.25
C GLU A 84 26.17 -10.81 -13.65
N SER A 85 25.51 -10.83 -12.48
CA SER A 85 25.14 -9.61 -11.78
C SER A 85 26.33 -8.94 -11.09
N ILE A 86 27.40 -9.70 -10.82
CA ILE A 86 28.66 -9.21 -10.26
C ILE A 86 29.66 -8.90 -11.37
N ALA A 87 29.93 -9.83 -12.29
CA ALA A 87 30.79 -9.57 -13.44
C ALA A 87 30.37 -10.42 -14.65
N THR A 88 30.42 -9.82 -15.84
CA THR A 88 30.17 -10.51 -17.12
C THR A 88 31.48 -10.84 -17.81
N VAL A 89 31.51 -11.85 -18.66
CA VAL A 89 32.67 -12.20 -19.50
C VAL A 89 32.23 -12.41 -20.95
N ASP A 90 32.92 -11.77 -21.89
CA ASP A 90 32.62 -11.93 -23.31
C ASP A 90 33.32 -13.15 -23.95
N TYR A 91 33.04 -13.40 -25.23
CA TYR A 91 33.61 -14.56 -25.94
C TYR A 91 35.13 -14.46 -26.19
N PHE A 92 35.73 -13.29 -25.96
CA PHE A 92 37.17 -13.07 -26.04
C PHE A 92 37.88 -13.24 -24.69
N GLY A 93 37.13 -13.41 -23.59
CA GLY A 93 37.66 -13.47 -22.23
C GLY A 93 37.78 -12.09 -21.57
N VAL A 94 37.09 -11.06 -22.09
CA VAL A 94 37.04 -9.74 -21.46
C VAL A 94 36.00 -9.76 -20.36
N VAL A 95 36.44 -9.57 -19.12
CA VAL A 95 35.60 -9.52 -17.92
C VAL A 95 35.26 -8.08 -17.59
N THR A 96 33.99 -7.76 -17.36
CA THR A 96 33.50 -6.42 -17.00
C THR A 96 32.74 -6.49 -15.67
N GLY A 97 33.11 -5.64 -14.72
CA GLY A 97 32.43 -5.53 -13.42
C GLY A 97 31.05 -4.87 -13.56
N VAL A 98 30.02 -5.50 -13.00
CA VAL A 98 28.61 -5.07 -13.08
C VAL A 98 28.07 -4.67 -11.71
N GLY A 99 28.42 -5.39 -10.66
CA GLY A 99 27.95 -5.15 -9.30
C GLY A 99 28.99 -5.58 -8.27
N GLU A 100 28.96 -4.96 -7.10
CA GLU A 100 29.92 -5.25 -6.02
C GLU A 100 29.80 -6.70 -5.54
N GLY A 101 30.93 -7.35 -5.29
CA GLY A 101 30.98 -8.72 -4.80
C GLY A 101 32.08 -9.55 -5.44
N THR A 102 32.07 -10.85 -5.21
CA THR A 102 33.04 -11.79 -5.79
C THR A 102 32.31 -12.81 -6.63
N THR A 103 32.81 -13.07 -7.84
CA THR A 103 32.30 -14.09 -8.76
C THR A 103 33.44 -14.87 -9.40
N THR A 104 33.18 -16.09 -9.84
CA THR A 104 34.17 -16.95 -10.48
C THR A 104 33.96 -16.92 -11.99
N ILE A 105 35.05 -16.63 -12.73
CA ILE A 105 35.09 -16.72 -14.18
C ILE A 105 35.64 -18.08 -14.59
N ASN A 106 34.90 -18.75 -15.46
CA ASN A 106 35.20 -20.08 -15.96
C ASN A 106 35.62 -20.03 -17.42
N ALA A 107 36.64 -20.80 -17.78
CA ALA A 107 37.07 -21.00 -19.16
C ALA A 107 37.10 -22.50 -19.48
N LEU A 108 36.11 -22.96 -20.22
CA LEU A 108 36.02 -24.32 -20.72
C LEU A 108 36.84 -24.46 -22.01
N TYR A 109 37.99 -25.12 -21.95
CA TYR A 109 38.89 -25.21 -23.11
C TYR A 109 38.35 -26.19 -24.17
N ASN A 110 38.28 -25.73 -25.42
CA ASN A 110 37.67 -26.48 -26.53
C ASN A 110 38.65 -27.45 -27.23
N GLY A 111 39.93 -27.49 -26.82
CA GLY A 111 41.02 -28.09 -27.61
C GLY A 111 41.44 -29.53 -27.30
N ALA A 112 40.96 -30.17 -26.22
CA ALA A 112 41.01 -31.62 -25.93
C ALA A 112 40.42 -31.92 -24.54
N GLN A 113 40.03 -33.17 -24.31
CA GLN A 113 39.52 -33.67 -23.02
C GLN A 113 40.65 -34.16 -22.11
N ASN A 114 40.38 -34.38 -20.82
CA ASN A 114 41.28 -35.09 -19.89
C ASN A 114 41.38 -36.59 -20.24
N ALA A 115 42.14 -37.37 -19.45
CA ALA A 115 42.35 -38.79 -19.70
C ALA A 115 41.04 -39.62 -19.67
N GLU A 116 40.02 -39.10 -18.99
CA GLU A 116 38.70 -39.69 -18.79
C GLU A 116 37.67 -39.26 -19.86
N GLY A 117 38.03 -38.33 -20.77
CA GLY A 117 37.13 -37.84 -21.81
C GLY A 117 36.21 -36.70 -21.36
N GLU A 118 36.55 -35.99 -20.28
CA GLU A 118 35.82 -34.83 -19.77
C GLU A 118 36.51 -33.53 -20.21
N PHE A 119 35.73 -32.47 -20.40
CA PHE A 119 36.29 -31.14 -20.65
C PHE A 119 36.95 -30.60 -19.39
N VAL A 120 38.09 -29.91 -19.57
CA VAL A 120 38.79 -29.25 -18.46
C VAL A 120 38.35 -27.78 -18.43
N THR A 121 38.06 -27.28 -17.23
CA THR A 121 37.68 -25.88 -16.99
C THR A 121 38.74 -25.22 -16.12
N GLY A 122 39.27 -24.09 -16.59
CA GLY A 122 40.05 -23.18 -15.75
C GLY A 122 39.11 -22.24 -15.01
N ILE A 123 39.44 -21.89 -13.77
CA ILE A 123 38.63 -20.98 -12.94
C ILE A 123 39.51 -19.86 -12.37
N ILE A 124 38.95 -18.67 -12.22
CA ILE A 124 39.57 -17.53 -11.53
C ILE A 124 38.52 -16.71 -10.79
N ASP A 125 38.79 -16.38 -9.53
CA ASP A 125 37.91 -15.54 -8.72
C ASP A 125 38.22 -14.05 -8.97
N ILE A 126 37.18 -13.28 -9.24
CA ILE A 126 37.22 -11.83 -9.50
C ILE A 126 36.37 -11.12 -8.45
N THR A 127 36.92 -10.08 -7.81
CA THR A 127 36.23 -9.27 -6.81
C THR A 127 36.00 -7.84 -7.31
N ILE A 128 34.74 -7.47 -7.49
CA ILE A 128 34.33 -6.14 -7.90
C ILE A 128 34.12 -5.25 -6.66
N THR A 129 34.83 -4.12 -6.62
CA THR A 129 34.78 -3.13 -5.52
C THR A 129 33.93 -1.92 -5.91
N PRO A 130 33.45 -1.11 -4.95
CA PRO A 130 32.90 0.21 -5.25
C PRO A 130 33.91 1.06 -6.03
N ALA A 131 33.42 1.96 -6.87
CA ALA A 131 34.26 2.97 -7.51
C ALA A 131 34.68 4.02 -6.46
N GLU A 132 35.96 4.37 -6.44
CA GLU A 132 36.54 5.35 -5.52
C GLU A 132 36.85 6.66 -6.25
N VAL A 133 36.77 7.79 -5.55
CA VAL A 133 37.11 9.10 -6.14
C VAL A 133 38.62 9.20 -6.32
N VAL A 134 39.08 9.41 -7.55
CA VAL A 134 40.51 9.51 -7.89
C VAL A 134 40.96 10.95 -8.16
N GLU A 135 40.06 11.80 -8.63
CA GLU A 135 40.32 13.21 -8.92
C GLU A 135 39.08 14.05 -8.59
N ILE A 136 39.29 15.31 -8.18
CA ILE A 136 38.20 16.28 -8.00
C ILE A 136 38.52 17.56 -8.78
N GLN A 137 37.48 18.17 -9.34
CA GLN A 137 37.57 19.44 -10.03
C GLN A 137 36.53 20.41 -9.51
N LEU A 138 36.97 21.61 -9.16
CA LEU A 138 36.10 22.70 -8.76
C LEU A 138 35.55 23.43 -9.99
N TYR A 139 34.24 23.64 -10.03
CA TYR A 139 33.54 24.37 -11.09
C TYR A 139 32.72 25.53 -10.53
N SER A 140 32.66 26.62 -11.29
CA SER A 140 31.72 27.73 -11.09
C SER A 140 31.45 28.41 -12.43
N GLU A 141 30.23 28.89 -12.61
CA GLU A 141 29.80 29.60 -13.82
C GLU A 141 30.48 30.96 -13.97
N VAL A 142 30.73 31.64 -12.83
CA VAL A 142 31.33 32.98 -12.79
C VAL A 142 32.47 33.02 -11.76
N ASN A 143 33.61 33.57 -12.17
CA ASN A 143 34.80 33.72 -11.29
C ASN A 143 35.20 35.19 -11.12
N THR A 144 34.40 36.11 -11.63
CA THR A 144 34.54 37.56 -11.43
C THR A 144 33.16 38.14 -11.18
N VAL A 145 32.96 38.68 -9.98
CA VAL A 145 31.66 39.19 -9.53
C VAL A 145 31.82 40.51 -8.79
N VAL A 146 30.75 41.28 -8.72
CA VAL A 146 30.71 42.50 -7.91
C VAL A 146 30.48 42.18 -6.44
N LEU A 147 30.96 43.05 -5.56
CA LEU A 147 30.73 42.97 -4.13
C LEU A 147 29.24 42.87 -3.77
N GLY A 148 28.88 41.87 -2.96
CA GLY A 148 27.51 41.59 -2.51
C GLY A 148 26.70 40.68 -3.44
N VAL A 149 27.36 40.04 -4.41
CA VAL A 149 26.81 38.91 -5.18
C VAL A 149 27.51 37.64 -4.72
N ASP A 150 26.72 36.63 -4.36
CA ASP A 150 27.22 35.34 -3.90
C ASP A 150 27.53 34.44 -5.10
N VAL A 151 28.50 33.54 -4.94
CA VAL A 151 28.96 32.63 -5.99
C VAL A 151 28.80 31.20 -5.55
N GLN A 152 28.05 30.40 -6.32
CA GLN A 152 27.95 28.96 -6.12
C GLN A 152 29.14 28.25 -6.75
N TYR A 153 29.72 27.31 -6.01
CA TYR A 153 30.70 26.36 -6.51
C TYR A 153 30.14 24.93 -6.46
N GLN A 154 30.55 24.10 -7.41
CA GLN A 154 30.25 22.67 -7.46
C GLN A 154 31.55 21.88 -7.59
N VAL A 155 31.58 20.67 -7.03
CA VAL A 155 32.74 19.77 -7.14
C VAL A 155 32.34 18.61 -8.02
N PHE A 156 33.12 18.33 -9.06
CA PHE A 156 32.96 17.14 -9.89
C PHE A 156 34.05 16.14 -9.52
N ALA A 157 33.67 14.88 -9.34
CA ALA A 157 34.59 13.78 -9.08
C ALA A 157 34.80 12.94 -10.35
N THR A 158 36.05 12.55 -10.59
CA THR A 158 36.37 11.45 -11.49
C THR A 158 36.59 10.20 -10.63
N TYR A 159 35.90 9.12 -10.98
CA TYR A 159 35.93 7.86 -10.24
C TYR A 159 36.93 6.87 -10.87
N SER A 160 37.31 5.84 -10.11
CA SER A 160 38.27 4.81 -10.55
C SER A 160 37.78 3.95 -11.73
N ASP A 161 36.49 4.05 -12.08
CA ASP A 161 35.87 3.46 -13.26
C ASP A 161 35.81 4.42 -14.47
N GLU A 162 36.52 5.55 -14.39
CA GLU A 162 36.58 6.64 -15.39
C GLU A 162 35.26 7.41 -15.58
N THR A 163 34.23 7.15 -14.77
CA THR A 163 33.01 7.97 -14.77
C THR A 163 33.25 9.33 -14.11
N ASN A 164 32.39 10.31 -14.44
CA ASN A 164 32.43 11.64 -13.86
C ASN A 164 31.03 12.02 -13.39
N ASP A 165 30.92 12.50 -12.16
CA ASP A 165 29.65 12.96 -11.59
C ASP A 165 29.87 14.13 -10.62
N GLU A 166 28.79 14.83 -10.28
CA GLU A 166 28.80 15.82 -9.22
C GLU A 166 29.01 15.13 -7.87
N LEU A 167 30.02 15.60 -7.12
CA LEU A 167 30.35 15.09 -5.80
C LEU A 167 29.52 15.84 -4.75
N ASP A 168 28.42 15.23 -4.32
CA ASP A 168 27.62 15.70 -3.19
C ASP A 168 27.97 14.92 -1.92
N SER A 169 28.82 15.49 -1.06
CA SER A 169 29.26 14.86 0.18
C SER A 169 29.56 15.87 1.28
N ASN A 170 29.13 15.53 2.50
CA ASN A 170 29.42 16.30 3.72
C ASN A 170 30.90 16.24 4.15
N ASP A 171 31.71 15.36 3.55
CA ASP A 171 33.15 15.26 3.82
C ASP A 171 33.98 16.28 3.00
N ILE A 172 33.34 17.04 2.10
CA ILE A 172 34.01 18.11 1.36
C ILE A 172 34.34 19.25 2.32
N VAL A 173 35.63 19.59 2.40
CA VAL A 173 36.11 20.71 3.20
C VAL A 173 36.39 21.90 2.29
N TRP A 174 35.56 22.92 2.40
CA TRP A 174 35.69 24.20 1.70
C TRP A 174 36.62 25.17 2.44
N ALA A 175 37.41 25.94 1.70
CA ALA A 175 38.25 26.99 2.27
C ALA A 175 38.43 28.17 1.31
N SER A 176 38.38 29.38 1.86
CA SER A 176 38.77 30.62 1.19
C SER A 176 40.15 31.06 1.68
N SER A 177 41.05 31.42 0.77
CA SER A 177 42.38 31.92 1.10
C SER A 177 42.36 33.25 1.88
N ASN A 178 41.27 34.02 1.71
CA ASN A 178 41.00 35.24 2.44
C ASN A 178 39.49 35.36 2.73
N PRO A 179 39.03 34.84 3.89
CA PRO A 179 37.63 34.91 4.29
C PRO A 179 37.08 36.33 4.45
N THR A 180 37.94 37.36 4.55
CA THR A 180 37.49 38.77 4.60
C THR A 180 37.14 39.34 3.22
N VAL A 181 37.50 38.62 2.15
CA VAL A 181 37.15 38.94 0.75
C VAL A 181 35.93 38.15 0.32
N ALA A 182 35.94 36.84 0.55
CA ALA A 182 34.75 36.01 0.43
C ALA A 182 34.76 34.89 1.47
N GLU A 183 33.68 34.78 2.23
CA GLU A 183 33.44 33.70 3.18
C GLU A 183 32.69 32.58 2.46
N ILE A 184 33.13 31.33 2.58
CA ILE A 184 32.49 30.20 1.91
C ILE A 184 31.77 29.31 2.92
N ASP A 185 30.50 29.04 2.65
CA ASP A 185 29.69 28.14 3.45
C ASP A 185 30.14 26.69 3.25
N GLY A 186 30.51 26.03 4.35
CA GLY A 186 31.09 24.70 4.32
C GLY A 186 30.12 23.58 3.98
N LEU A 187 28.81 23.84 3.92
CA LEU A 187 27.78 22.86 3.59
C LEU A 187 27.28 23.02 2.16
N THR A 188 27.05 24.26 1.74
CA THR A 188 26.40 24.59 0.47
C THR A 188 27.39 24.94 -0.64
N GLY A 189 28.65 25.27 -0.31
CA GLY A 189 29.64 25.72 -1.31
C GLY A 189 29.34 27.12 -1.87
N ILE A 190 28.47 27.89 -1.21
CA ILE A 190 28.14 29.28 -1.57
C ILE A 190 29.19 30.21 -0.94
N ALA A 191 29.84 31.02 -1.77
CA ALA A 191 30.77 32.06 -1.34
C ALA A 191 30.08 33.43 -1.26
N GLU A 192 29.92 33.97 -0.05
CA GLU A 192 29.43 35.32 0.22
C GLU A 192 30.57 36.33 0.03
N THR A 193 30.37 37.35 -0.81
CA THR A 193 31.41 38.35 -1.11
C THR A 193 31.36 39.54 -0.15
N LEU A 194 32.48 39.81 0.54
CA LEU A 194 32.58 40.76 1.66
C LEU A 194 33.50 41.97 1.39
N SER A 195 34.51 41.83 0.53
CA SER A 195 35.33 42.97 0.07
C SER A 195 35.84 42.80 -1.36
N ALA A 196 36.13 43.92 -2.02
CA ALA A 196 36.49 43.96 -3.44
C ALA A 196 38.00 43.72 -3.68
N GLU A 197 38.41 42.46 -3.58
CA GLU A 197 39.77 41.98 -3.86
C GLU A 197 39.72 40.57 -4.48
N GLU A 198 40.88 39.95 -4.73
CA GLU A 198 40.98 38.55 -5.17
C GLU A 198 41.10 37.61 -3.96
N THR A 199 40.44 36.45 -4.03
CA THR A 199 40.66 35.32 -3.12
C THR A 199 40.59 34.00 -3.90
N THR A 200 41.32 32.98 -3.46
CA THR A 200 41.19 31.63 -4.00
C THR A 200 40.22 30.82 -3.14
N ILE A 201 39.22 30.21 -3.80
CA ILE A 201 38.34 29.20 -3.22
C ILE A 201 38.95 27.84 -3.48
N SER A 202 38.99 26.98 -2.47
CA SER A 202 39.60 25.66 -2.52
C SER A 202 38.72 24.63 -1.84
N VAL A 203 38.83 23.39 -2.31
CA VAL A 203 38.14 22.23 -1.75
C VAL A 203 39.15 21.14 -1.46
N ASN A 204 38.92 20.42 -0.36
CA ASN A 204 39.60 19.18 -0.05
C ASN A 204 38.58 18.05 0.14
N PHE A 205 38.80 16.92 -0.51
CA PHE A 205 38.02 15.70 -0.28
C PHE A 205 38.99 14.54 -0.16
N GLN A 206 39.05 13.91 1.01
CA GLN A 206 39.91 12.75 1.29
C GLN A 206 41.40 12.94 0.89
N GLY A 207 41.91 14.18 0.96
CA GLY A 207 43.28 14.51 0.58
C GLY A 207 43.46 15.01 -0.86
N LEU A 208 42.48 14.80 -1.74
CA LEU A 208 42.42 15.42 -3.08
C LEU A 208 42.09 16.91 -2.95
N GLN A 209 42.66 17.74 -3.82
CA GLN A 209 42.52 19.20 -3.75
C GLN A 209 42.22 19.80 -5.12
N SER A 210 41.33 20.79 -5.15
CA SER A 210 41.08 21.64 -6.32
C SER A 210 40.84 23.07 -5.87
N SER A 211 41.07 24.05 -6.75
CA SER A 211 40.93 25.47 -6.40
C SER A 211 40.58 26.33 -7.61
N SER A 212 39.83 27.40 -7.39
CA SER A 212 39.48 28.43 -8.38
C SER A 212 39.75 29.83 -7.81
N LEU A 213 40.16 30.75 -8.68
CA LEU A 213 40.36 32.17 -8.33
C LEU A 213 39.02 32.91 -8.42
N LEU A 214 38.61 33.55 -7.34
CA LEU A 214 37.47 34.47 -7.28
C LEU A 214 37.97 35.91 -7.26
N THR A 215 37.55 36.71 -8.23
CA THR A 215 37.84 38.16 -8.28
C THR A 215 36.58 38.93 -7.89
N VAL A 216 36.63 39.63 -6.75
CA VAL A 216 35.52 40.49 -6.30
C VAL A 216 35.84 41.94 -6.67
N THR A 217 34.97 42.59 -7.42
CA THR A 217 35.15 43.98 -7.87
C THR A 217 34.27 44.94 -7.05
N ASN A 218 34.62 46.23 -7.03
CA ASN A 218 33.79 47.28 -6.44
C ASN A 218 32.88 47.97 -7.47
N ALA A 219 32.61 47.29 -8.59
CA ALA A 219 31.89 47.87 -9.69
C ALA A 219 30.46 48.26 -9.28
N THR A 220 30.01 49.40 -9.81
CA THR A 220 28.68 49.93 -9.51
C THR A 220 27.70 49.53 -10.60
N LEU A 221 26.45 49.27 -10.24
CA LEU A 221 25.39 48.97 -11.20
C LEU A 221 25.24 50.14 -12.19
N VAL A 222 25.17 49.85 -13.49
CA VAL A 222 25.04 50.83 -14.57
C VAL A 222 23.67 50.73 -15.24
N SER A 223 23.17 49.52 -15.48
CA SER A 223 21.87 49.27 -16.10
C SER A 223 21.15 48.07 -15.49
N LEU A 224 19.82 48.05 -15.65
CA LEU A 224 18.96 46.92 -15.36
C LEU A 224 18.25 46.50 -16.64
N THR A 225 18.27 45.20 -16.92
CA THR A 225 17.51 44.56 -17.98
C THR A 225 16.40 43.75 -17.33
N VAL A 226 15.16 43.95 -17.78
CA VAL A 226 14.00 43.17 -17.34
C VAL A 226 13.61 42.24 -18.48
N SER A 227 13.50 40.95 -18.18
CA SER A 227 13.14 39.91 -19.15
C SER A 227 12.04 39.02 -18.57
N PRO A 228 11.09 38.55 -19.39
CA PRO A 228 10.14 37.53 -18.95
C PRO A 228 10.89 36.23 -18.64
N GLU A 229 10.43 35.47 -17.65
CA GLU A 229 11.00 34.17 -17.31
C GLU A 229 10.90 33.20 -18.51
N ILE A 230 9.79 33.25 -19.24
CA ILE A 230 9.62 32.57 -20.53
C ILE A 230 10.01 33.53 -21.67
N PRO A 231 11.06 33.22 -22.47
CA PRO A 231 11.52 34.11 -23.53
C PRO A 231 10.41 34.50 -24.52
N GLY A 232 10.19 35.81 -24.66
CA GLY A 232 9.21 36.39 -25.59
C GLY A 232 7.79 36.56 -25.03
N GLU A 233 7.53 36.07 -23.82
CA GLU A 233 6.21 36.20 -23.18
C GLU A 233 5.99 37.63 -22.66
N THR A 234 5.41 38.47 -23.51
CA THR A 234 5.08 39.88 -23.20
C THR A 234 3.57 40.15 -23.27
N SER A 235 2.77 39.08 -23.31
CA SER A 235 1.31 39.15 -23.37
C SER A 235 0.68 38.11 -22.47
N VAL A 236 -0.34 38.50 -21.68
CA VAL A 236 -1.04 37.60 -20.76
C VAL A 236 -2.56 37.88 -20.77
N PRO A 237 -3.44 36.89 -20.62
CA PRO A 237 -4.87 37.18 -20.42
C PRO A 237 -5.17 37.81 -19.05
N ALA A 238 -6.26 38.59 -18.96
CA ALA A 238 -6.73 39.15 -17.69
C ALA A 238 -7.12 38.04 -16.69
N GLY A 239 -6.72 38.19 -15.42
CA GLY A 239 -6.88 37.21 -14.34
C GLY A 239 -5.64 36.37 -14.04
N TYR A 240 -4.63 36.39 -14.93
CA TYR A 240 -3.51 35.43 -14.93
C TYR A 240 -2.18 36.05 -14.55
N THR A 241 -1.25 35.22 -14.10
CA THR A 241 0.08 35.64 -13.62
C THR A 241 1.20 35.24 -14.56
N PHE A 242 2.27 36.02 -14.54
CA PHE A 242 3.50 35.81 -15.31
C PHE A 242 4.67 36.43 -14.57
N ASN A 243 5.87 35.87 -14.78
CA ASN A 243 7.05 36.17 -13.99
C ASN A 243 8.11 36.89 -14.82
N PHE A 244 8.84 37.79 -14.16
CA PHE A 244 9.97 38.51 -14.73
C PHE A 244 11.20 38.36 -13.87
N THR A 245 12.33 38.34 -14.54
CA THR A 245 13.65 38.43 -13.93
C THR A 245 14.26 39.80 -14.22
N ALA A 246 15.11 40.27 -13.31
CA ALA A 246 15.93 41.46 -13.51
C ALA A 246 17.41 41.06 -13.47
N GLU A 247 18.16 41.45 -14.48
CA GLU A 247 19.61 41.29 -14.56
C GLU A 247 20.28 42.67 -14.55
N GLY A 248 21.31 42.83 -13.72
CA GLY A 248 22.11 44.04 -13.66
C GLY A 248 23.36 43.95 -14.51
N THR A 249 23.75 45.06 -15.16
CA THR A 249 25.07 45.21 -15.78
C THR A 249 25.86 46.27 -15.00
N TYR A 250 27.10 45.97 -14.66
CA TYR A 250 27.95 46.78 -13.80
C TYR A 250 29.04 47.53 -14.58
N SER A 251 29.72 48.47 -13.93
CA SER A 251 30.72 49.36 -14.56
C SER A 251 31.99 48.67 -15.05
N ASP A 252 32.19 47.41 -14.68
CA ASP A 252 33.27 46.53 -15.13
C ASP A 252 32.81 45.51 -16.19
N ASP A 253 31.64 45.75 -16.80
CA ASP A 253 30.97 44.90 -17.79
C ASP A 253 30.50 43.53 -17.28
N SER A 254 30.63 43.23 -15.98
CA SER A 254 30.04 42.03 -15.39
C SER A 254 28.50 42.13 -15.32
N THR A 255 27.83 40.97 -15.28
CA THR A 255 26.38 40.88 -15.05
C THR A 255 26.05 40.06 -13.81
N GLY A 256 24.85 40.23 -13.26
CA GLY A 256 24.38 39.44 -12.13
C GLY A 256 22.88 39.58 -11.84
N PRO A 257 22.30 38.61 -11.11
CA PRO A 257 20.87 38.58 -10.82
C PRO A 257 20.47 39.71 -9.85
N MET A 258 19.37 40.36 -10.17
CA MET A 258 18.83 41.51 -9.41
C MET A 258 17.35 41.35 -9.03
N THR A 259 16.69 40.25 -9.42
CA THR A 259 15.24 39.99 -9.21
C THR A 259 14.77 40.25 -7.78
N ASP A 260 15.52 39.78 -6.77
CA ASP A 260 15.13 39.94 -5.35
C ASP A 260 15.59 41.26 -4.73
N LYS A 261 16.53 41.95 -5.38
CA LYS A 261 17.17 43.20 -4.92
C LYS A 261 16.45 44.45 -5.43
N VAL A 262 15.70 44.35 -6.52
CA VAL A 262 14.95 45.47 -7.12
C VAL A 262 13.58 45.64 -6.48
N THR A 263 13.02 46.84 -6.63
CA THR A 263 11.60 47.11 -6.39
C THR A 263 10.83 46.92 -7.69
N TRP A 264 9.86 46.02 -7.69
CA TRP A 264 8.96 45.75 -8.81
C TRP A 264 7.73 46.65 -8.77
N LEU A 265 7.34 47.20 -9.93
CA LEU A 265 6.18 48.08 -10.07
C LEU A 265 5.46 47.82 -11.40
N ALA A 266 4.13 47.77 -11.35
CA ALA A 266 3.30 47.81 -12.53
C ALA A 266 3.17 49.27 -12.99
N VAL A 267 3.61 49.59 -14.20
CA VAL A 267 3.55 50.95 -14.76
C VAL A 267 2.10 51.44 -14.87
N ASN A 268 1.14 50.54 -15.07
CA ASN A 268 -0.27 50.84 -15.09
C ASN A 268 -1.10 49.82 -14.30
N HIS A 269 -1.52 50.22 -13.10
CA HIS A 269 -2.33 49.42 -12.17
C HIS A 269 -3.78 49.15 -12.63
N THR A 270 -4.22 49.73 -13.75
CA THR A 270 -5.55 49.42 -14.32
C THR A 270 -5.56 48.05 -14.98
N PHE A 271 -4.45 47.70 -15.65
CA PHE A 271 -4.34 46.48 -16.44
C PHE A 271 -3.48 45.43 -15.76
N LEU A 272 -2.58 45.82 -14.85
CA LEU A 272 -1.57 44.92 -14.30
C LEU A 272 -1.31 45.19 -12.82
N GLU A 273 -1.15 44.14 -12.01
CA GLU A 273 -0.83 44.22 -10.60
C GLU A 273 0.46 43.45 -10.30
N ALA A 274 1.36 44.01 -9.48
CA ALA A 274 2.51 43.26 -8.95
C ALA A 274 2.05 42.48 -7.72
N ILE A 275 2.41 41.19 -7.63
CA ILE A 275 2.05 40.30 -6.51
C ILE A 275 3.29 39.59 -5.95
N GLU A 276 3.13 38.78 -4.91
CA GLU A 276 4.19 37.91 -4.38
C GLU A 276 4.19 36.53 -5.08
N PRO A 277 5.35 35.91 -5.31
CA PRO A 277 6.71 36.39 -4.99
C PRO A 277 7.16 37.57 -5.88
N LYS A 278 8.20 38.30 -5.46
CA LYS A 278 8.80 39.40 -6.25
C LYS A 278 9.06 38.97 -7.70
N GLY A 279 8.74 39.85 -8.65
CA GLY A 279 8.86 39.57 -10.09
C GLY A 279 7.60 38.97 -10.71
N THR A 280 6.60 38.57 -9.91
CA THR A 280 5.32 38.06 -10.41
C THR A 280 4.29 39.18 -10.59
N PHE A 281 3.59 39.17 -11.73
CA PHE A 281 2.54 40.13 -12.06
C PHE A 281 1.26 39.42 -12.47
N ARG A 282 0.10 39.98 -12.12
CA ARG A 282 -1.24 39.52 -12.52
C ARG A 282 -1.91 40.50 -13.46
N GLY A 283 -2.43 40.03 -14.59
CA GLY A 283 -3.30 40.80 -15.48
C GLY A 283 -4.66 41.07 -14.81
N LEU A 284 -5.17 42.30 -14.90
CA LEU A 284 -6.44 42.71 -14.29
C LEU A 284 -7.55 42.94 -15.33
N SER A 285 -7.21 43.62 -16.42
CA SER A 285 -8.15 43.92 -17.51
C SER A 285 -7.38 44.13 -18.80
N SER A 286 -8.04 43.97 -19.94
CA SER A 286 -7.37 44.06 -21.24
C SER A 286 -6.86 45.48 -21.53
N GLY A 287 -5.62 45.58 -22.00
CA GLY A 287 -4.93 46.84 -22.25
C GLY A 287 -3.40 46.69 -22.22
N ASN A 288 -2.68 47.80 -22.40
CA ASN A 288 -1.21 47.81 -22.37
C ASN A 288 -0.69 48.36 -21.04
N ALA A 289 0.27 47.68 -20.45
CA ALA A 289 1.00 48.10 -19.26
C ALA A 289 2.52 47.95 -19.47
N GLY A 290 3.27 48.05 -18.39
CA GLY A 290 4.71 47.78 -18.37
C GLY A 290 5.10 47.22 -17.02
N VAL A 291 6.14 46.39 -17.02
CA VAL A 291 6.79 45.88 -15.81
C VAL A 291 8.07 46.64 -15.60
N ARG A 292 8.21 47.25 -14.42
CA ARG A 292 9.36 48.08 -14.06
C ARG A 292 10.09 47.50 -12.86
N ALA A 293 11.40 47.32 -12.99
CA ALA A 293 12.33 47.04 -11.90
C ALA A 293 13.16 48.28 -11.59
N THR A 294 13.26 48.66 -10.31
CA THR A 294 14.01 49.83 -9.86
C THR A 294 15.04 49.46 -8.78
N PHE A 295 16.29 49.87 -8.96
CA PHE A 295 17.34 49.81 -7.94
C PHE A 295 17.97 51.20 -7.77
N GLY A 296 17.66 51.89 -6.67
CA GLY A 296 18.04 53.29 -6.48
C GLY A 296 17.44 54.19 -7.57
N THR A 297 18.28 54.77 -8.42
CA THR A 297 17.86 55.60 -9.58
C THR A 297 17.90 54.85 -10.92
N ILE A 298 18.36 53.59 -10.93
CA ILE A 298 18.48 52.78 -12.14
C ILE A 298 17.17 52.04 -12.36
N ILE A 299 16.68 52.08 -13.60
CA ILE A 299 15.38 51.55 -13.99
C ILE A 299 15.56 50.62 -15.19
N GLY A 300 15.01 49.42 -15.10
CA GLY A 300 14.74 48.54 -16.23
C GLY A 300 13.23 48.42 -16.42
N GLU A 301 12.75 48.46 -17.66
CA GLU A 301 11.33 48.39 -17.97
C GLU A 301 11.08 47.60 -19.26
N ILE A 302 10.03 46.78 -19.26
CA ILE A 302 9.56 46.03 -20.42
C ILE A 302 8.05 46.26 -20.62
N PRO A 303 7.58 46.53 -21.85
CA PRO A 303 6.14 46.66 -22.12
C PRO A 303 5.46 45.29 -22.06
N VAL A 304 4.22 45.26 -21.57
CA VAL A 304 3.40 44.05 -21.49
C VAL A 304 1.98 44.34 -21.96
N THR A 305 1.33 43.36 -22.57
CA THR A 305 -0.06 43.46 -23.04
C THR A 305 -0.94 42.50 -22.26
N VAL A 306 -2.01 43.01 -21.66
CA VAL A 306 -3.04 42.17 -21.07
C VAL A 306 -4.14 42.00 -22.11
N THR A 307 -4.41 40.77 -22.52
CA THR A 307 -5.47 40.44 -23.49
C THR A 307 -6.76 40.10 -22.78
N SER A 308 -7.88 40.18 -23.51
CA SER A 308 -9.10 39.52 -23.06
C SER A 308 -8.89 38.01 -23.09
N GLU A 309 -9.54 37.29 -22.18
CA GLU A 309 -9.63 35.84 -22.21
C GLU A 309 -10.60 35.44 -23.33
N ILE A 310 -10.25 34.43 -24.14
CA ILE A 310 -11.08 33.95 -25.26
C ILE A 310 -11.41 32.48 -25.00
N LEU A 311 -12.69 32.10 -25.11
CA LEU A 311 -13.11 30.71 -25.07
C LEU A 311 -12.79 30.04 -26.42
N LEU A 312 -12.19 28.86 -26.40
CA LEU A 312 -11.78 28.12 -27.60
C LEU A 312 -12.66 26.89 -27.86
N SER A 313 -13.10 26.21 -26.81
CA SER A 313 -14.02 25.07 -26.92
C SER A 313 -14.79 24.85 -25.61
N VAL A 314 -15.86 24.07 -25.69
CA VAL A 314 -16.58 23.54 -24.54
C VAL A 314 -16.64 22.02 -24.70
N ASP A 315 -16.59 21.29 -23.59
CA ASP A 315 -16.79 19.83 -23.55
C ASP A 315 -17.81 19.48 -22.46
N ILE A 316 -18.51 18.37 -22.66
CA ILE A 316 -19.25 17.65 -21.63
C ILE A 316 -18.27 16.70 -20.92
N GLU A 317 -18.13 16.85 -19.61
CA GLU A 317 -17.31 15.98 -18.76
C GLU A 317 -18.21 14.99 -18.00
N PRO A 318 -18.35 13.74 -18.46
CA PRO A 318 -19.20 12.75 -17.79
C PRO A 318 -18.46 12.06 -16.63
N ASP A 319 -19.22 11.70 -15.59
CA ASP A 319 -18.73 10.86 -14.49
C ASP A 319 -18.79 9.36 -14.82
N GLN A 320 -19.55 8.99 -15.86
CA GLN A 320 -19.74 7.63 -16.35
C GLN A 320 -20.27 7.61 -17.80
N ASP A 321 -19.99 6.54 -18.54
CA ASP A 321 -20.47 6.36 -19.93
C ASP A 321 -21.85 5.70 -20.01
N SER A 322 -22.31 5.09 -18.90
CA SER A 322 -23.58 4.37 -18.83
C SER A 322 -24.37 4.79 -17.59
N PHE A 323 -25.64 5.13 -17.77
CA PHE A 323 -26.53 5.54 -16.69
C PHE A 323 -27.67 4.53 -16.54
N PRO A 324 -27.81 3.89 -15.37
CA PRO A 324 -28.98 3.08 -15.07
C PRO A 324 -30.29 3.87 -15.12
N ILE A 325 -31.37 3.23 -15.55
CA ILE A 325 -32.72 3.82 -15.53
C ILE A 325 -33.06 4.38 -14.13
N GLY A 326 -33.62 5.59 -14.09
CA GLY A 326 -34.03 6.27 -12.86
C GLY A 326 -32.89 7.03 -12.16
N LEU A 327 -31.64 6.80 -12.53
CA LEU A 327 -30.51 7.57 -12.03
C LEU A 327 -30.60 9.02 -12.52
N ARG A 328 -30.27 9.93 -11.61
CA ARG A 328 -30.05 11.34 -11.90
C ARG A 328 -28.57 11.66 -11.69
N SER A 329 -27.92 12.20 -12.72
CA SER A 329 -26.52 12.62 -12.64
C SER A 329 -26.35 14.03 -13.17
N GLN A 330 -25.51 14.80 -12.50
CA GLN A 330 -25.16 16.15 -12.91
C GLN A 330 -24.07 16.07 -13.98
N LEU A 331 -24.38 16.53 -15.19
CA LEU A 331 -23.36 16.71 -16.22
C LEU A 331 -22.56 17.99 -15.92
N THR A 332 -21.26 17.95 -16.21
CA THR A 332 -20.37 19.10 -16.04
C THR A 332 -19.99 19.64 -17.41
N ALA A 333 -20.17 20.93 -17.64
CA ALA A 333 -19.65 21.62 -18.81
C ALA A 333 -18.29 22.24 -18.48
N ARG A 334 -17.28 22.00 -19.33
CA ARG A 334 -15.94 22.56 -19.18
C ARG A 334 -15.57 23.40 -20.39
N GLY A 335 -15.24 24.67 -20.18
CA GLY A 335 -14.71 25.56 -21.20
C GLY A 335 -13.18 25.55 -21.21
N TYR A 336 -12.58 25.58 -22.40
CA TYR A 336 -11.14 25.69 -22.61
C TYR A 336 -10.81 27.05 -23.20
N PHE A 337 -9.89 27.78 -22.56
CA PHE A 337 -9.62 29.17 -22.91
C PHE A 337 -8.22 29.33 -23.52
N SER A 338 -8.00 30.44 -24.22
CA SER A 338 -6.73 30.78 -24.87
C SER A 338 -5.54 30.90 -23.90
N SER A 339 -5.80 31.00 -22.61
CA SER A 339 -4.83 30.96 -21.52
C SER A 339 -4.29 29.56 -21.19
N SER A 340 -4.74 28.51 -21.90
CA SER A 340 -4.50 27.10 -21.57
C SER A 340 -5.07 26.63 -20.22
N ILE A 341 -5.88 27.47 -19.55
CA ILE A 341 -6.69 27.05 -18.40
C ILE A 341 -8.08 26.64 -18.89
N ASN A 342 -8.64 25.63 -18.22
CA ASN A 342 -10.01 25.19 -18.39
C ASN A 342 -10.86 25.53 -17.15
N LYS A 343 -12.12 25.92 -17.34
CA LYS A 343 -13.04 26.30 -16.26
C LYS A 343 -14.31 25.48 -16.35
N VAL A 344 -14.87 25.12 -15.20
CA VAL A 344 -16.24 24.60 -15.13
C VAL A 344 -17.18 25.78 -15.40
N ILE A 345 -18.05 25.63 -16.38
CA ILE A 345 -18.97 26.67 -16.84
C ILE A 345 -20.43 26.27 -16.65
N THR A 346 -20.73 25.09 -16.08
CA THR A 346 -22.07 24.49 -15.96
C THR A 346 -23.17 25.45 -15.51
N ASP A 347 -22.87 26.38 -14.61
CA ASP A 347 -23.84 27.31 -14.00
C ASP A 347 -23.93 28.67 -14.72
N GLU A 348 -23.27 28.83 -15.88
CA GLU A 348 -23.32 30.08 -16.65
C GLU A 348 -24.66 30.24 -17.40
N ASP A 349 -25.24 31.44 -17.37
CA ASP A 349 -26.59 31.75 -17.92
C ASP A 349 -26.74 31.49 -19.43
N ASN A 350 -25.63 31.35 -20.16
CA ASN A 350 -25.56 31.16 -21.61
C ASN A 350 -25.29 29.72 -22.04
N ILE A 351 -25.38 28.76 -21.11
CA ILE A 351 -25.36 27.33 -21.40
C ILE A 351 -26.76 26.83 -21.74
N ASN A 352 -26.83 25.95 -22.73
CA ASN A 352 -28.04 25.20 -23.08
C ASN A 352 -27.71 23.71 -23.25
N TRP A 353 -28.53 22.87 -22.61
CA TRP A 353 -28.46 21.42 -22.72
C TRP A 353 -29.65 20.88 -23.51
N GLU A 354 -29.41 19.91 -24.39
CA GLU A 354 -30.44 19.26 -25.18
C GLU A 354 -30.21 17.74 -25.25
N SER A 355 -31.30 16.98 -25.16
CA SER A 355 -31.30 15.53 -25.41
C SER A 355 -31.92 15.25 -26.77
N ASP A 356 -31.25 14.46 -27.59
CA ASP A 356 -31.78 14.05 -28.90
C ASP A 356 -32.95 13.05 -28.80
N ASN A 357 -33.13 12.40 -27.64
CA ASN A 357 -34.23 11.48 -27.39
C ASN A 357 -34.62 11.42 -25.90
N THR A 358 -35.69 12.13 -25.56
CA THR A 358 -36.24 12.18 -24.20
C THR A 358 -36.88 10.89 -23.72
N ASP A 359 -37.19 9.93 -24.60
CA ASP A 359 -37.67 8.61 -24.20
C ASP A 359 -36.56 7.78 -23.53
N PHE A 360 -35.29 8.12 -23.80
CA PHE A 360 -34.13 7.45 -23.22
C PHE A 360 -33.52 8.25 -22.07
N ALA A 361 -33.29 9.55 -22.24
CA ALA A 361 -32.86 10.42 -21.14
C ALA A 361 -33.32 11.86 -21.35
N THR A 362 -33.66 12.55 -20.27
CA THR A 362 -33.92 13.99 -20.26
C THR A 362 -32.76 14.72 -19.60
N VAL A 363 -32.46 15.95 -20.03
CA VAL A 363 -31.52 16.86 -19.35
C VAL A 363 -32.25 18.17 -19.09
N ASP A 364 -32.10 18.74 -17.90
CA ASP A 364 -32.70 20.03 -17.55
C ASP A 364 -31.73 21.20 -17.87
N PRO A 365 -32.19 22.48 -17.77
CA PRO A 365 -31.33 23.63 -18.06
C PRO A 365 -30.08 23.73 -17.19
N ASP A 366 -30.08 23.13 -16.01
CA ASP A 366 -28.94 23.13 -15.08
C ASP A 366 -27.98 21.96 -15.39
N GLY A 367 -28.23 21.14 -16.42
CA GLY A 367 -27.38 20.01 -16.80
C GLY A 367 -27.65 18.72 -16.02
N MET A 368 -28.78 18.62 -15.31
CA MET A 368 -29.16 17.39 -14.61
C MET A 368 -29.75 16.38 -15.58
N LEU A 369 -29.00 15.32 -15.87
CA LEU A 369 -29.44 14.20 -16.68
C LEU A 369 -30.30 13.25 -15.84
N THR A 370 -31.45 12.83 -16.37
CA THR A 370 -32.31 11.78 -15.82
C THR A 370 -32.46 10.66 -16.85
N ALA A 371 -32.03 9.46 -16.49
CA ALA A 371 -32.19 8.27 -17.31
C ALA A 371 -33.64 7.74 -17.26
N VAL A 372 -34.27 7.55 -18.43
CA VAL A 372 -35.70 7.24 -18.57
C VAL A 372 -35.94 5.85 -19.18
N GLY A 373 -35.19 5.46 -20.21
CA GLY A 373 -35.44 4.23 -20.96
C GLY A 373 -34.19 3.67 -21.64
N LEU A 374 -34.15 2.34 -21.80
CA LEU A 374 -33.01 1.62 -22.36
C LEU A 374 -32.68 2.10 -23.78
N GLY A 375 -31.42 2.39 -24.04
CA GLY A 375 -30.99 2.83 -25.36
C GLY A 375 -29.69 3.62 -25.33
N LYS A 376 -29.41 4.31 -26.45
CA LYS A 376 -28.31 5.27 -26.56
C LYS A 376 -28.89 6.63 -26.89
N VAL A 377 -28.40 7.67 -26.23
CA VAL A 377 -28.89 9.04 -26.33
C VAL A 377 -27.70 9.98 -26.48
N ASN A 378 -27.81 11.00 -27.33
CA ASN A 378 -26.80 12.04 -27.41
C ASN A 378 -27.28 13.27 -26.65
N ILE A 379 -26.42 13.79 -25.77
CA ILE A 379 -26.64 15.06 -25.09
C ILE A 379 -25.75 16.10 -25.75
N THR A 380 -26.37 17.22 -26.12
CA THR A 380 -25.70 18.37 -26.72
C THR A 380 -25.59 19.47 -25.68
N LEU A 381 -24.36 19.97 -25.49
CA LEU A 381 -24.05 21.19 -24.79
C LEU A 381 -23.86 22.29 -25.83
N SER A 382 -24.47 23.44 -25.63
CA SER A 382 -24.27 24.64 -26.45
C SER A 382 -23.99 25.85 -25.57
N TYR A 383 -23.04 26.68 -25.99
CA TYR A 383 -22.61 27.90 -25.30
C TYR A 383 -22.47 29.03 -26.32
N THR A 384 -22.96 30.23 -26.00
CA THR A 384 -22.73 31.43 -26.82
C THR A 384 -22.10 32.51 -25.96
N ASP A 385 -20.91 32.98 -26.33
CA ASP A 385 -20.20 34.01 -25.56
C ASP A 385 -20.84 35.40 -25.69
N ALA A 386 -20.27 36.40 -24.99
CA ALA A 386 -20.79 37.76 -24.99
C ALA A 386 -20.62 38.46 -26.36
N GLU A 387 -19.67 37.99 -27.17
CA GLU A 387 -19.38 38.45 -28.52
C GLU A 387 -20.28 37.79 -29.59
N GLY A 388 -21.03 36.75 -29.21
CA GLY A 388 -21.94 36.01 -30.06
C GLY A 388 -21.32 34.83 -30.80
N GLU A 389 -20.12 34.39 -30.40
CA GLU A 389 -19.47 33.17 -30.90
C GLU A 389 -20.12 31.93 -30.27
N PHE A 390 -20.37 30.91 -31.10
CA PHE A 390 -21.10 29.70 -30.72
C PHE A 390 -20.15 28.51 -30.59
N PHE A 391 -20.24 27.82 -29.46
CA PHE A 391 -19.50 26.61 -29.13
C PHE A 391 -20.47 25.49 -28.78
N SER A 392 -20.12 24.25 -29.13
CA SER A 392 -20.95 23.09 -28.80
C SER A 392 -20.13 21.82 -28.66
N ASP A 393 -20.61 20.92 -27.82
CA ASP A 393 -20.13 19.55 -27.72
C ASP A 393 -21.30 18.55 -27.68
N ILE A 394 -21.04 17.32 -28.13
CA ILE A 394 -22.03 16.25 -28.18
C ILE A 394 -21.42 14.98 -27.58
N GLN A 395 -22.02 14.51 -26.49
CA GLN A 395 -21.62 13.27 -25.82
C GLN A 395 -22.73 12.22 -25.95
N GLN A 396 -22.35 11.00 -26.34
CA GLN A 396 -23.25 9.85 -26.35
C GLN A 396 -23.21 9.13 -25.01
N PHE A 397 -24.38 8.86 -24.44
CA PHE A 397 -24.57 8.06 -23.24
C PHE A 397 -25.36 6.79 -23.56
N THR A 398 -25.07 5.72 -22.82
CA THR A 398 -25.86 4.48 -22.85
C THR A 398 -26.75 4.43 -21.61
N ILE A 399 -28.03 4.13 -21.79
CA ILE A 399 -28.97 3.90 -20.70
C ILE A 399 -29.17 2.40 -20.55
N SER A 400 -28.81 1.87 -19.37
CA SER A 400 -28.81 0.44 -19.06
C SER A 400 -29.76 0.13 -17.91
N ASP A 401 -29.96 -1.16 -17.64
CA ASP A 401 -30.55 -1.60 -16.38
C ASP A 401 -29.54 -1.37 -15.23
N ALA A 402 -30.06 -1.24 -14.01
CA ALA A 402 -29.23 -1.17 -12.82
C ALA A 402 -28.62 -2.54 -12.53
N GLU A 403 -27.29 -2.62 -12.57
CA GLU A 403 -26.54 -3.82 -12.22
C GLU A 403 -26.04 -3.76 -10.77
N LEU A 404 -25.94 -4.92 -10.12
CA LEU A 404 -25.41 -5.05 -8.75
C LEU A 404 -23.91 -4.73 -8.76
N VAL A 405 -23.48 -3.78 -7.93
CA VAL A 405 -22.07 -3.41 -7.81
C VAL A 405 -21.39 -4.33 -6.80
N THR A 406 -20.24 -4.88 -7.16
CA THR A 406 -19.47 -5.87 -6.38
C THR A 406 -18.99 -5.37 -5.02
N ALA A 407 -19.00 -4.07 -4.77
CA ALA A 407 -18.21 -3.43 -3.71
C ALA A 407 -18.90 -3.26 -2.35
N THR A 408 -20.20 -3.54 -2.21
CA THR A 408 -20.95 -3.11 -1.01
C THR A 408 -22.00 -4.11 -0.55
N ILE A 409 -21.61 -5.38 -0.41
CA ILE A 409 -22.43 -6.33 0.32
C ILE A 409 -22.20 -6.11 1.81
N THR A 410 -23.19 -5.56 2.50
CA THR A 410 -23.17 -5.41 3.96
C THR A 410 -24.07 -6.47 4.58
N THR A 411 -23.58 -7.11 5.65
CA THR A 411 -24.41 -8.00 6.46
C THR A 411 -24.90 -7.30 7.72
N VAL A 412 -26.10 -7.62 8.20
CA VAL A 412 -26.64 -7.03 9.45
C VAL A 412 -27.32 -8.11 10.27
N PRO A 413 -27.05 -8.21 11.58
CA PRO A 413 -26.01 -7.48 12.33
C PRO A 413 -24.60 -7.99 12.00
N ASN A 414 -23.57 -7.15 12.07
CA ASN A 414 -22.18 -7.56 11.80
C ASN A 414 -21.54 -8.36 12.95
N ASP A 415 -22.01 -8.13 14.18
CA ASP A 415 -21.66 -8.87 15.37
C ASP A 415 -22.92 -9.27 16.13
N LEU A 416 -22.97 -10.53 16.56
CA LEU A 416 -24.08 -11.01 17.36
C LEU A 416 -23.58 -11.95 18.46
N TYR A 417 -24.33 -12.07 19.55
CA TYR A 417 -24.14 -13.10 20.55
C TYR A 417 -25.35 -14.04 20.57
N LEU A 418 -25.12 -15.35 20.49
CA LEU A 418 -26.14 -16.39 20.49
C LEU A 418 -25.84 -17.44 21.56
N VAL A 419 -26.79 -17.70 22.45
CA VAL A 419 -26.71 -18.82 23.40
C VAL A 419 -27.35 -20.08 22.80
N PRO A 420 -27.13 -21.29 23.38
CA PRO A 420 -27.69 -22.53 22.83
C PRO A 420 -29.20 -22.43 22.61
N GLY A 421 -29.66 -22.86 21.43
CA GLY A 421 -31.06 -22.84 21.03
C GLY A 421 -31.58 -21.53 20.43
N GLN A 422 -30.78 -20.47 20.39
CA GLN A 422 -31.17 -19.21 19.75
C GLN A 422 -30.90 -19.19 18.25
N THR A 423 -31.74 -18.44 17.53
CA THR A 423 -31.59 -18.16 16.10
C THR A 423 -31.62 -16.67 15.82
N HIS A 424 -30.97 -16.24 14.75
CA HIS A 424 -31.03 -14.87 14.27
C HIS A 424 -30.83 -14.76 12.77
N GLN A 425 -31.38 -13.70 12.18
CA GLN A 425 -31.39 -13.48 10.75
C GLN A 425 -30.25 -12.53 10.35
N TYR A 426 -29.29 -13.00 9.58
CA TYR A 426 -28.36 -12.13 8.87
C TYR A 426 -29.01 -11.64 7.57
N ILE A 427 -28.90 -10.35 7.28
CA ILE A 427 -29.45 -9.73 6.06
C ILE A 427 -28.30 -9.29 5.17
N ALA A 428 -28.26 -9.74 3.92
CA ALA A 428 -27.34 -9.21 2.91
C ALA A 428 -28.02 -8.09 2.15
N ILE A 429 -27.39 -6.92 2.12
CA ILE A 429 -27.86 -5.74 1.39
C ILE A 429 -26.83 -5.45 0.30
N GLY A 430 -27.26 -5.45 -0.96
CA GLY A 430 -26.44 -5.06 -2.11
C GLY A 430 -26.76 -3.65 -2.59
N GLU A 431 -25.74 -2.92 -3.05
CA GLU A 431 -25.90 -1.63 -3.72
C GLU A 431 -25.75 -1.79 -5.23
N TYR A 432 -26.60 -1.12 -5.99
CA TYR A 432 -26.63 -1.19 -7.44
C TYR A 432 -25.98 0.05 -8.05
N THR A 433 -25.70 -0.01 -9.35
CA THR A 433 -25.09 1.08 -10.14
C THR A 433 -25.92 2.36 -10.12
N ASP A 434 -27.23 2.27 -9.82
CA ASP A 434 -28.15 3.40 -9.62
C ASP A 434 -28.15 3.95 -8.18
N ARG A 435 -27.27 3.42 -7.31
CA ARG A 435 -27.16 3.70 -5.86
C ARG A 435 -28.35 3.23 -5.02
N SER A 436 -29.26 2.45 -5.60
CA SER A 436 -30.31 1.79 -4.83
C SER A 436 -29.74 0.67 -3.97
N LYS A 437 -30.40 0.36 -2.85
CA LYS A 437 -30.02 -0.73 -1.94
C LYS A 437 -31.15 -1.73 -1.84
N HIS A 438 -30.85 -3.01 -2.06
CA HIS A 438 -31.85 -4.07 -2.01
C HIS A 438 -31.37 -5.23 -1.14
N ILE A 439 -32.34 -5.84 -0.43
CA ILE A 439 -32.13 -7.07 0.33
C ILE A 439 -31.96 -8.22 -0.67
N LEU A 440 -30.88 -8.98 -0.52
CA LEU A 440 -30.51 -10.07 -1.42
C LEU A 440 -30.93 -11.45 -0.89
N ASN A 441 -31.35 -11.56 0.37
CA ASN A 441 -31.75 -12.85 0.98
C ASN A 441 -32.78 -13.60 0.12
N ASN A 442 -32.63 -14.93 0.04
CA ASN A 442 -33.48 -15.84 -0.73
C ASN A 442 -33.40 -15.71 -2.27
N GLN A 443 -32.44 -14.97 -2.83
CA GLN A 443 -32.15 -14.99 -4.26
C GLN A 443 -31.33 -16.24 -4.63
N GLU A 444 -31.49 -16.76 -5.85
CA GLU A 444 -30.89 -18.04 -6.29
C GLU A 444 -29.35 -18.04 -6.26
N ASP A 445 -28.73 -16.87 -6.44
CA ASP A 445 -27.28 -16.71 -6.49
C ASP A 445 -26.65 -16.31 -5.14
N ILE A 446 -27.41 -16.25 -4.04
CA ILE A 446 -26.91 -15.85 -2.73
C ILE A 446 -26.75 -17.06 -1.81
N PHE A 447 -25.52 -17.31 -1.36
CA PHE A 447 -25.18 -18.44 -0.50
C PHE A 447 -24.53 -17.99 0.80
N TRP A 448 -25.07 -18.47 1.91
CA TRP A 448 -24.55 -18.21 3.26
C TRP A 448 -23.73 -19.40 3.76
N SER A 449 -22.63 -19.12 4.44
CA SER A 449 -21.81 -20.12 5.13
C SER A 449 -21.23 -19.56 6.42
N ILE A 450 -20.76 -20.46 7.30
CA ILE A 450 -20.01 -20.10 8.50
C ILE A 450 -18.65 -20.78 8.48
N SER A 451 -17.67 -20.21 9.19
CA SER A 451 -16.40 -20.89 9.44
C SER A 451 -16.62 -22.17 10.25
N ASP A 452 -15.96 -23.26 9.85
CA ASP A 452 -16.01 -24.53 10.58
C ASP A 452 -15.46 -24.34 12.01
N LEU A 453 -16.19 -24.84 13.01
CA LEU A 453 -15.81 -24.65 14.41
C LEU A 453 -15.02 -25.78 15.05
N LEU A 454 -15.07 -27.03 14.56
CA LEU A 454 -14.34 -28.13 15.20
C LEU A 454 -13.98 -29.23 14.19
N ASP A 455 -12.68 -29.50 14.09
CA ASP A 455 -12.07 -30.58 13.31
C ASP A 455 -11.91 -31.80 14.25
N ASN A 456 -13.00 -32.49 14.62
CA ASN A 456 -12.94 -33.79 15.30
C ASN A 456 -14.27 -34.57 15.22
N SER A 457 -14.37 -35.32 14.12
CA SER A 457 -14.99 -36.63 13.88
C SER A 457 -16.20 -37.21 14.64
N ASP A 458 -16.90 -36.59 15.58
CA ASP A 458 -18.18 -37.13 16.10
C ASP A 458 -19.00 -36.07 16.86
N SER A 459 -19.85 -35.31 16.17
CA SER A 459 -21.14 -34.69 16.63
C SER A 459 -21.50 -33.43 15.82
N ASP A 460 -22.80 -33.13 15.74
CA ASP A 460 -23.40 -32.01 14.99
C ASP A 460 -22.70 -30.67 15.24
N SER A 461 -22.46 -29.89 14.19
CA SER A 461 -21.77 -28.59 14.29
C SER A 461 -22.44 -27.67 15.32
N ALA A 462 -21.64 -27.06 16.19
CA ALA A 462 -22.06 -26.14 17.27
C ALA A 462 -23.01 -25.02 16.82
N ALA A 463 -22.86 -24.56 15.57
CA ALA A 463 -23.83 -23.71 14.89
C ALA A 463 -24.06 -24.18 13.46
N SER A 464 -25.16 -23.73 12.89
CA SER A 464 -25.49 -23.89 11.47
C SER A 464 -26.07 -22.59 10.93
N ILE A 465 -25.82 -22.28 9.65
CA ILE A 465 -26.50 -21.20 8.94
C ILE A 465 -27.29 -21.76 7.76
N HIS A 466 -28.51 -21.27 7.56
CA HIS A 466 -29.32 -21.68 6.43
C HIS A 466 -28.80 -21.04 5.13
N PRO A 467 -28.49 -21.83 4.08
CA PRO A 467 -27.70 -21.37 2.93
C PRO A 467 -28.38 -20.31 2.06
N GLN A 468 -29.71 -20.24 1.98
CA GLN A 468 -30.40 -19.16 1.23
C GLN A 468 -30.94 -18.01 2.09
N THR A 469 -31.38 -18.31 3.31
CA THR A 469 -32.05 -17.32 4.14
C THR A 469 -31.04 -16.50 4.95
N GLY A 470 -29.89 -17.04 5.34
CA GLY A 470 -28.96 -16.38 6.28
C GLY A 470 -29.38 -16.52 7.76
N LEU A 471 -30.29 -17.45 8.07
CA LEU A 471 -30.70 -17.73 9.44
C LEU A 471 -29.63 -18.57 10.14
N ILE A 472 -28.92 -17.98 11.10
CA ILE A 472 -27.94 -18.68 11.93
C ILE A 472 -28.62 -19.25 13.19
N THR A 473 -28.18 -20.44 13.61
CA THR A 473 -28.68 -21.15 14.79
C THR A 473 -27.50 -21.63 15.62
N ASN A 474 -27.48 -21.31 16.91
CA ASN A 474 -26.61 -21.98 17.88
C ASN A 474 -27.31 -23.25 18.35
N GLN A 475 -26.73 -24.42 18.10
CA GLN A 475 -27.37 -25.69 18.42
C GLN A 475 -27.50 -25.86 19.95
N PHE A 476 -28.56 -26.52 20.40
CA PHE A 476 -28.79 -26.76 21.83
C PHE A 476 -27.67 -27.60 22.47
N TYR A 477 -27.13 -28.56 21.72
CA TYR A 477 -26.00 -29.39 22.11
C TYR A 477 -24.79 -28.98 21.26
N ASN A 478 -24.11 -27.91 21.66
CA ASN A 478 -23.04 -27.32 20.84
C ASN A 478 -21.62 -27.75 21.27
N GLY A 479 -21.47 -28.45 22.39
CA GLY A 479 -20.16 -28.94 22.88
C GLY A 479 -19.13 -27.85 23.16
N LEU A 480 -19.52 -26.57 23.10
CA LEU A 480 -18.61 -25.44 23.27
C LEU A 480 -18.20 -25.34 24.74
N LYS A 481 -16.89 -25.22 25.01
CA LYS A 481 -16.41 -25.06 26.39
C LYS A 481 -16.42 -23.60 26.88
N LYS A 482 -16.48 -22.64 25.95
CA LYS A 482 -16.46 -21.18 26.22
C LYS A 482 -17.18 -20.45 25.09
N THR A 483 -17.21 -19.11 25.15
CA THR A 483 -17.68 -18.32 24.02
C THR A 483 -16.70 -18.46 22.84
N GLU A 484 -17.18 -18.94 21.70
CA GLU A 484 -16.40 -19.09 20.46
C GLU A 484 -16.98 -18.22 19.35
N GLN A 485 -16.14 -17.73 18.45
CA GLN A 485 -16.55 -16.86 17.35
C GLN A 485 -16.61 -17.65 16.03
N VAL A 486 -17.74 -17.54 15.31
CA VAL A 486 -17.88 -17.99 13.92
C VAL A 486 -17.92 -16.80 12.98
N PHE A 487 -17.16 -16.86 11.89
CA PHE A 487 -17.30 -15.92 10.79
C PHE A 487 -18.48 -16.30 9.93
N VAL A 488 -19.32 -15.33 9.60
CA VAL A 488 -20.48 -15.49 8.72
C VAL A 488 -20.10 -14.91 7.37
N ASN A 489 -20.14 -15.76 6.35
CA ASN A 489 -19.81 -15.38 4.99
C ASN A 489 -21.07 -15.41 4.12
N VAL A 490 -21.15 -14.46 3.18
CA VAL A 490 -22.13 -14.46 2.11
C VAL A 490 -21.37 -14.44 0.78
N THR A 491 -21.74 -15.32 -0.14
CA THR A 491 -21.21 -15.37 -1.50
C THR A 491 -22.31 -15.12 -2.51
N VAL A 492 -21.95 -14.42 -3.60
CA VAL A 492 -22.85 -14.11 -4.70
C VAL A 492 -22.33 -14.76 -5.97
N GLY A 493 -23.15 -15.58 -6.61
CA GLY A 493 -22.84 -16.25 -7.86
C GLY A 493 -22.35 -15.24 -8.92
N GLY A 494 -21.14 -15.46 -9.45
CA GLY A 494 -20.56 -14.61 -10.50
C GLY A 494 -19.76 -13.39 -10.00
N LEU A 495 -19.70 -13.12 -8.69
CA LEU A 495 -18.90 -12.05 -8.11
C LEU A 495 -17.80 -12.62 -7.22
N GLY A 496 -16.55 -12.18 -7.39
CA GLY A 496 -15.42 -12.54 -6.53
C GLY A 496 -15.00 -11.35 -5.67
N GLY A 497 -14.83 -11.55 -4.36
CA GLY A 497 -14.33 -10.51 -3.45
C GLY A 497 -14.50 -10.86 -1.98
N GLU A 498 -13.61 -10.34 -1.14
CA GLU A 498 -13.76 -10.34 0.32
C GLU A 498 -14.69 -9.19 0.73
N HIS A 499 -15.71 -9.51 1.52
CA HIS A 499 -16.66 -8.55 2.09
C HIS A 499 -16.29 -8.27 3.55
N ASP A 500 -16.84 -7.19 4.13
CA ASP A 500 -16.65 -6.91 5.57
C ASP A 500 -17.01 -8.16 6.39
N PRO A 501 -16.08 -8.72 7.19
CA PRO A 501 -16.30 -9.99 7.85
C PRO A 501 -17.32 -9.82 8.97
N ALA A 502 -18.50 -10.42 8.81
CA ALA A 502 -19.45 -10.60 9.89
C ALA A 502 -19.08 -11.79 10.77
N TYR A 503 -19.56 -11.77 12.02
CA TYR A 503 -19.35 -12.87 12.94
C TYR A 503 -20.46 -13.00 13.97
N ALA A 504 -20.63 -14.22 14.49
CA ALA A 504 -21.46 -14.50 15.65
C ALA A 504 -20.61 -15.13 16.76
N ASN A 505 -20.85 -14.70 18.00
CA ASN A 505 -20.26 -15.24 19.21
C ASN A 505 -21.23 -16.26 19.81
N LEU A 506 -20.84 -17.53 19.85
CA LEU A 506 -21.66 -18.62 20.34
C LEU A 506 -21.32 -18.91 21.81
N GLY A 507 -22.31 -18.80 22.70
CA GLY A 507 -22.19 -19.17 24.11
C GLY A 507 -22.40 -20.67 24.35
N ALA A 508 -21.78 -21.19 25.42
CA ALA A 508 -21.87 -22.58 25.87
C ALA A 508 -23.12 -22.89 26.73
N VAL A 509 -23.71 -21.88 27.39
CA VAL A 509 -24.79 -22.05 28.37
C VAL A 509 -25.85 -20.98 28.17
N GLN A 510 -27.12 -21.35 28.39
CA GLN A 510 -28.23 -20.41 28.33
C GLN A 510 -28.24 -19.49 29.56
N VAL A 511 -28.00 -18.20 29.34
CA VAL A 511 -28.14 -17.16 30.36
C VAL A 511 -29.61 -16.76 30.47
N LEU A 512 -30.15 -16.82 31.68
CA LEU A 512 -31.51 -16.34 31.95
C LEU A 512 -31.47 -14.95 32.57
N SER A 513 -32.48 -14.14 32.26
CA SER A 513 -32.61 -12.79 32.81
C SER A 513 -33.92 -12.58 33.56
N SER A 514 -33.84 -11.87 34.68
CA SER A 514 -34.96 -11.40 35.50
C SER A 514 -34.52 -10.11 36.19
N ASP A 515 -35.38 -9.09 36.24
CA ASP A 515 -35.09 -7.80 36.91
C ASP A 515 -33.77 -7.12 36.49
N ASN A 516 -33.44 -7.18 35.20
CA ASN A 516 -32.16 -6.73 34.63
C ASN A 516 -30.91 -7.47 35.14
N LEU A 517 -31.06 -8.49 35.99
CA LEU A 517 -30.00 -9.40 36.36
C LEU A 517 -29.83 -10.49 35.29
N SER A 518 -28.60 -10.96 35.12
CA SER A 518 -28.27 -12.08 34.23
C SER A 518 -27.69 -13.22 35.04
N PHE A 519 -28.25 -14.41 34.90
CA PHE A 519 -27.88 -15.60 35.64
C PHE A 519 -27.28 -16.64 34.69
N THR A 520 -26.14 -17.22 35.04
CA THR A 520 -25.53 -18.33 34.31
C THR A 520 -26.26 -19.62 34.61
N GLY A 521 -26.37 -20.52 33.64
CA GLY A 521 -26.83 -21.89 33.92
C GLY A 521 -25.84 -22.67 34.79
N THR A 522 -26.26 -23.87 35.15
CA THR A 522 -25.51 -24.82 35.98
C THR A 522 -24.21 -25.25 35.30
N PHE A 523 -23.15 -25.37 36.08
CA PHE A 523 -21.86 -25.84 35.58
C PHE A 523 -21.81 -27.36 35.42
N LEU A 524 -21.20 -27.81 34.32
CA LEU A 524 -21.04 -29.21 33.96
C LEU A 524 -19.74 -29.78 34.54
N GLU A 525 -19.64 -31.11 34.68
CA GLU A 525 -18.37 -31.80 35.04
C GLU A 525 -17.23 -31.41 34.09
N PHE A 526 -17.58 -31.11 32.84
CA PHE A 526 -16.64 -30.65 31.83
C PHE A 526 -16.04 -29.26 32.10
N ASP A 527 -16.69 -28.44 32.94
CA ASP A 527 -16.25 -27.08 33.25
C ASP A 527 -15.14 -27.04 34.32
N VAL A 528 -14.88 -28.16 35.02
CA VAL A 528 -13.93 -28.28 36.14
C VAL A 528 -12.54 -27.76 35.80
N GLU A 529 -12.00 -28.14 34.65
CA GLU A 529 -10.66 -27.74 34.23
C GLU A 529 -10.56 -26.22 34.02
N GLN A 530 -11.60 -25.60 33.48
CA GLN A 530 -11.62 -24.16 33.20
C GLN A 530 -11.89 -23.32 34.44
N LEU A 531 -12.70 -23.84 35.36
CA LEU A 531 -12.93 -23.25 36.67
C LEU A 531 -11.75 -23.48 37.63
N GLN A 532 -10.70 -24.20 37.18
CA GLN A 532 -9.51 -24.53 37.97
C GLN A 532 -9.84 -25.29 39.26
N LEU A 533 -10.90 -26.10 39.23
CA LEU A 533 -11.36 -26.88 40.35
C LEU A 533 -10.71 -28.27 40.36
N THR A 534 -10.64 -28.89 41.54
CA THR A 534 -10.30 -30.31 41.68
C THR A 534 -11.42 -30.98 42.45
N ILE A 535 -12.29 -31.68 41.73
CA ILE A 535 -13.47 -32.34 42.30
C ILE A 535 -13.28 -33.85 42.41
N THR A 536 -14.07 -34.48 43.27
CA THR A 536 -14.18 -35.92 43.49
C THR A 536 -15.47 -36.46 42.89
N SER A 537 -15.62 -37.79 42.82
CA SER A 537 -16.85 -38.42 42.31
C SER A 537 -18.09 -38.15 43.17
N GLU A 538 -17.93 -37.65 44.40
CA GLU A 538 -19.04 -37.27 45.29
C GLU A 538 -19.60 -35.88 44.95
N GLU A 539 -18.88 -35.09 44.16
CA GLU A 539 -19.21 -33.72 43.74
C GLU A 539 -19.80 -33.66 42.32
N VAL A 540 -20.12 -34.81 41.74
CA VAL A 540 -20.72 -34.92 40.42
C VAL A 540 -22.10 -35.54 40.54
N ASN A 541 -23.12 -34.85 40.03
CA ASN A 541 -24.44 -35.42 39.86
C ASN A 541 -24.71 -35.70 38.37
N ILE A 542 -25.17 -36.91 38.06
CA ILE A 542 -25.54 -37.30 36.70
C ILE A 542 -27.06 -37.32 36.61
N GLU A 543 -27.61 -36.46 35.77
CA GLU A 543 -29.06 -36.31 35.62
C GLU A 543 -29.68 -37.47 34.83
N ASP A 544 -30.92 -37.81 35.18
CA ASP A 544 -31.62 -39.02 34.72
C ASP A 544 -32.64 -38.76 33.59
N GLY A 545 -32.66 -37.55 33.04
CA GLY A 545 -33.61 -37.13 32.02
C GLY A 545 -34.91 -36.53 32.54
N MET A 546 -35.19 -36.61 33.85
CA MET A 546 -36.41 -36.05 34.46
C MET A 546 -36.16 -34.65 35.04
N SER A 547 -35.13 -34.49 35.86
CA SER A 547 -34.77 -33.22 36.51
C SER A 547 -33.66 -32.44 35.79
N GLY A 548 -33.07 -33.06 34.78
CA GLY A 548 -32.01 -32.49 33.93
C GLY A 548 -31.79 -33.38 32.70
N PRO A 549 -30.83 -33.04 31.82
CA PRO A 549 -30.55 -33.83 30.62
C PRO A 549 -30.05 -35.25 30.96
N ASP A 550 -30.62 -36.27 30.31
CA ASP A 550 -30.26 -37.67 30.55
C ASP A 550 -28.76 -37.93 30.30
N ASN A 551 -28.08 -38.55 31.27
CA ASN A 551 -26.65 -38.83 31.31
C ASN A 551 -25.74 -37.59 31.28
N GLN A 552 -26.24 -36.40 31.61
CA GLN A 552 -25.40 -35.21 31.73
C GLN A 552 -24.86 -35.05 33.15
N SER A 553 -23.53 -34.97 33.27
CA SER A 553 -22.85 -34.72 34.52
C SER A 553 -22.77 -33.22 34.85
N PHE A 554 -23.25 -32.83 36.03
CA PHE A 554 -23.15 -31.50 36.62
C PHE A 554 -22.25 -31.52 37.86
N ILE A 555 -21.55 -30.43 38.12
CA ILE A 555 -20.77 -30.27 39.35
C ILE A 555 -21.64 -29.70 40.47
N MET A 556 -21.43 -30.22 41.66
CA MET A 556 -21.95 -29.67 42.91
C MET A 556 -20.76 -29.22 43.74
N LEU A 557 -20.81 -28.00 44.27
CA LEU A 557 -19.68 -27.37 44.95
C LEU A 557 -20.03 -27.10 46.41
N THR A 558 -19.01 -27.00 47.26
CA THR A 558 -19.17 -26.41 48.59
C THR A 558 -19.45 -24.91 48.49
N TYR A 559 -19.89 -24.29 49.59
CA TYR A 559 -20.23 -22.86 49.56
C TYR A 559 -19.03 -21.97 49.17
N ASP A 560 -17.87 -22.22 49.76
CA ASP A 560 -16.66 -21.41 49.54
C ASP A 560 -16.17 -21.55 48.08
N GLU A 561 -16.26 -22.76 47.50
CA GLU A 561 -15.94 -23.01 46.10
C GLU A 561 -16.95 -22.33 45.16
N ALA A 562 -18.24 -22.42 45.46
CA ALA A 562 -19.29 -21.76 44.69
C ALA A 562 -19.14 -20.22 44.69
N GLU A 563 -18.78 -19.64 45.84
CA GLU A 563 -18.49 -18.22 45.95
C GLU A 563 -17.25 -17.83 45.13
N SER A 564 -16.15 -18.59 45.26
CA SER A 564 -14.91 -18.36 44.53
C SER A 564 -15.13 -18.44 43.01
N VAL A 565 -15.81 -19.49 42.55
CA VAL A 565 -16.15 -19.68 41.13
C VAL A 565 -16.93 -18.49 40.60
N CYS A 566 -17.97 -18.04 41.31
CA CYS A 566 -18.75 -16.91 40.82
C CYS A 566 -17.99 -15.58 40.85
N GLN A 567 -17.09 -15.36 41.80
CA GLN A 567 -16.31 -14.12 41.87
C GLN A 567 -15.21 -14.05 40.79
N GLU A 568 -14.63 -15.19 40.42
CA GLU A 568 -13.55 -15.27 39.44
C GLU A 568 -14.05 -15.55 38.01
N LEU A 569 -15.36 -15.82 37.84
CA LEU A 569 -15.94 -16.18 36.56
C LEU A 569 -15.79 -15.06 35.52
N VAL A 570 -15.11 -15.38 34.41
CA VAL A 570 -15.09 -14.58 33.19
C VAL A 570 -16.00 -15.24 32.16
N TYR A 571 -17.23 -14.74 32.04
CA TYR A 571 -18.22 -15.28 31.10
C TYR A 571 -18.91 -14.18 30.30
N ASN A 572 -19.12 -14.40 29.00
CA ASN A 572 -19.68 -13.42 28.08
C ASN A 572 -18.99 -12.04 28.18
N LYS A 573 -17.64 -12.02 28.24
CA LYS A 573 -16.79 -10.82 28.41
C LYS A 573 -17.05 -10.02 29.71
N HIS A 574 -17.70 -10.61 30.71
CA HIS A 574 -17.97 -9.98 32.00
C HIS A 574 -17.26 -10.72 33.14
N THR A 575 -16.84 -9.97 34.15
CA THR A 575 -16.04 -10.46 35.30
C THR A 575 -16.67 -10.08 36.64
N ASN A 576 -17.94 -9.65 36.66
CA ASN A 576 -18.60 -9.07 37.83
C ASN A 576 -19.71 -9.98 38.37
N TYR A 577 -19.49 -11.28 38.28
CA TYR A 577 -20.43 -12.29 38.76
C TYR A 577 -20.30 -12.48 40.29
N ARG A 578 -21.38 -12.99 40.89
CA ARG A 578 -21.46 -13.36 42.31
C ARG A 578 -22.52 -14.43 42.51
N LEU A 579 -22.57 -15.03 43.70
CA LEU A 579 -23.72 -15.85 44.08
C LEU A 579 -25.00 -15.00 44.18
N PRO A 580 -26.13 -15.51 43.67
CA PRO A 580 -27.42 -14.84 43.78
C PRO A 580 -27.93 -14.90 45.21
N THR A 581 -28.75 -13.93 45.59
CA THR A 581 -29.52 -14.02 46.83
C THR A 581 -30.70 -14.96 46.64
N SER A 582 -31.22 -15.51 47.74
CA SER A 582 -32.43 -16.34 47.71
C SER A 582 -33.61 -15.62 47.05
N THR A 583 -33.75 -14.31 47.26
CA THR A 583 -34.82 -13.51 46.63
C THR A 583 -34.65 -13.41 45.12
N GLU A 584 -33.42 -13.26 44.63
CA GLU A 584 -33.11 -13.15 43.20
C GLU A 584 -33.40 -14.45 42.45
N LEU A 585 -32.98 -15.61 42.97
CA LEU A 585 -33.28 -16.91 42.34
C LEU A 585 -34.77 -17.28 42.44
N THR A 586 -35.42 -17.04 43.57
CA THR A 586 -36.88 -17.25 43.68
C THR A 586 -37.63 -16.37 42.69
N LYS A 587 -37.18 -15.13 42.48
CA LYS A 587 -37.78 -14.25 41.48
C LYS A 587 -37.53 -14.75 40.05
N LEU A 588 -36.29 -15.15 39.73
CA LEU A 588 -35.98 -15.75 38.44
C LEU A 588 -36.91 -16.92 38.13
N TRP A 589 -37.13 -17.79 39.10
CA TRP A 589 -38.06 -18.91 38.95
C TRP A 589 -39.49 -18.44 38.67
N ASN A 590 -40.04 -17.52 39.48
CA ASN A 590 -41.39 -17.00 39.29
C ASN A 590 -41.59 -16.30 37.93
N ASP A 591 -40.57 -15.65 37.40
CA ASP A 591 -40.64 -14.94 36.11
C ASP A 591 -40.59 -15.90 34.90
N LYS A 592 -40.08 -17.12 35.10
CA LYS A 592 -39.81 -18.09 34.02
C LYS A 592 -40.80 -19.25 34.03
N THR A 593 -41.30 -19.63 35.19
CA THR A 593 -42.26 -20.72 35.38
C THR A 593 -43.68 -20.17 35.29
N ALA A 594 -44.51 -20.73 34.40
CA ALA A 594 -45.86 -20.23 34.15
C ALA A 594 -46.91 -20.94 35.02
N ASP A 595 -46.67 -22.21 35.38
CA ASP A 595 -47.53 -22.99 36.25
C ASP A 595 -46.71 -23.62 37.41
N PRO A 596 -46.83 -23.10 38.64
CA PRO A 596 -46.10 -23.63 39.79
C PRO A 596 -46.55 -25.04 40.21
N ALA A 597 -47.57 -25.63 39.57
CA ALA A 597 -48.00 -27.01 39.78
C ALA A 597 -47.29 -28.03 38.85
N VAL A 598 -46.47 -27.58 37.90
CA VAL A 598 -45.68 -28.44 37.02
C VAL A 598 -44.25 -28.53 37.55
N ASP A 599 -43.95 -29.63 38.25
CA ASP A 599 -42.59 -29.93 38.69
C ASP A 599 -41.65 -29.98 37.47
N TYR A 600 -40.45 -29.41 37.62
CA TYR A 600 -39.40 -29.41 36.59
C TYR A 600 -39.67 -28.60 35.31
N GLU A 601 -40.69 -27.71 35.29
CA GLU A 601 -40.93 -26.80 34.14
C GLU A 601 -39.69 -25.95 33.82
N PHE A 602 -38.96 -25.53 34.87
CA PHE A 602 -37.75 -24.72 34.72
C PHE A 602 -36.68 -25.43 33.86
N TYR A 603 -36.49 -26.74 34.07
CA TYR A 603 -35.63 -27.56 33.22
C TYR A 603 -36.23 -27.77 31.83
N THR A 604 -37.46 -28.27 31.74
CA THR A 604 -38.05 -28.65 30.43
C THR A 604 -38.20 -27.47 29.45
N LYS A 605 -38.20 -26.23 29.94
CA LYS A 605 -38.35 -25.01 29.13
C LYS A 605 -37.06 -24.20 28.96
N TYR A 606 -36.16 -24.22 29.93
CA TYR A 606 -34.94 -23.41 29.93
C TYR A 606 -33.66 -24.24 30.03
N ASN A 607 -33.79 -25.56 30.06
CA ASN A 607 -32.72 -26.55 30.10
C ASN A 607 -31.71 -26.35 31.25
N TRP A 608 -32.15 -25.69 32.32
CA TRP A 608 -31.39 -25.58 33.56
C TRP A 608 -31.68 -26.80 34.41
N SER A 609 -30.65 -27.53 34.80
CA SER A 609 -30.85 -28.69 35.65
C SER A 609 -31.46 -28.29 36.99
N VAL A 610 -32.36 -29.09 37.52
CA VAL A 610 -33.03 -28.86 38.80
C VAL A 610 -33.01 -30.11 39.69
N GLY A 611 -32.11 -31.06 39.42
CA GLY A 611 -31.96 -32.28 40.22
C GLY A 611 -31.40 -32.04 41.62
N GLU A 612 -30.74 -30.90 41.85
CA GLU A 612 -30.21 -30.50 43.15
C GLU A 612 -30.55 -29.04 43.48
N ASN A 613 -30.41 -28.68 44.77
CA ASN A 613 -30.63 -27.30 45.21
C ASN A 613 -29.52 -26.37 44.72
N TYR A 614 -29.82 -25.08 44.65
CA TYR A 614 -28.89 -24.03 44.24
C TYR A 614 -28.40 -23.19 45.42
N TRP A 615 -27.09 -22.94 45.45
CA TRP A 615 -26.48 -22.03 46.43
C TRP A 615 -27.01 -20.60 46.33
N THR A 616 -27.14 -19.94 47.49
CA THR A 616 -27.44 -18.51 47.58
C THR A 616 -26.53 -17.79 48.58
N SER A 617 -26.33 -16.50 48.39
CA SER A 617 -25.60 -15.63 49.32
C SER A 617 -26.40 -15.24 50.58
N THR A 618 -27.63 -15.74 50.77
CA THR A 618 -28.47 -15.39 51.92
C THR A 618 -28.20 -16.32 53.11
N THR A 619 -27.72 -15.78 54.24
CA THR A 619 -27.50 -16.54 55.50
C THR A 619 -28.76 -16.67 56.35
N GLU A 620 -28.92 -17.76 57.12
CA GLU A 620 -30.01 -17.91 58.11
C GLU A 620 -29.62 -17.46 59.53
N ASP A 621 -28.45 -17.86 60.05
CA ASP A 621 -27.95 -17.49 61.39
C ASP A 621 -26.41 -17.42 61.45
N SER A 622 -25.87 -16.42 62.16
CA SER A 622 -24.44 -16.20 62.50
C SER A 622 -23.34 -16.43 61.43
N GLY A 623 -23.70 -16.62 60.16
CA GLY A 623 -22.76 -16.78 59.04
C GLY A 623 -22.25 -18.19 58.78
N THR A 624 -22.86 -19.23 59.37
CA THR A 624 -22.39 -20.64 59.22
C THR A 624 -23.31 -21.55 58.40
N THR A 625 -24.52 -21.07 58.07
CA THR A 625 -25.47 -21.81 57.22
C THR A 625 -26.17 -20.87 56.24
N TYR A 626 -26.39 -21.35 55.02
CA TYR A 626 -26.90 -20.56 53.90
C TYR A 626 -28.20 -21.15 53.36
N LYS A 627 -29.09 -20.28 52.90
CA LYS A 627 -30.32 -20.70 52.21
C LYS A 627 -29.96 -21.27 50.84
N VAL A 628 -30.65 -22.33 50.45
CA VAL A 628 -30.58 -22.92 49.11
C VAL A 628 -31.96 -22.91 48.47
N ILE A 629 -32.00 -22.87 47.14
CA ILE A 629 -33.25 -22.84 46.38
C ILE A 629 -33.42 -24.14 45.60
N ASP A 630 -34.58 -24.77 45.76
CA ASP A 630 -35.05 -25.81 44.87
C ASP A 630 -35.69 -25.12 43.65
N LEU A 631 -35.01 -25.15 42.50
CA LEU A 631 -35.53 -24.58 41.25
C LEU A 631 -36.50 -25.52 40.52
N GLY A 632 -36.67 -26.77 40.96
CA GLY A 632 -37.72 -27.67 40.48
C GLY A 632 -39.09 -27.25 40.98
N MET A 633 -39.16 -26.73 42.22
CA MET A 633 -40.40 -26.30 42.89
C MET A 633 -40.49 -24.80 43.16
N GLY A 634 -39.40 -24.03 42.98
CA GLY A 634 -39.36 -22.59 43.27
C GLY A 634 -39.34 -22.23 44.75
N VAL A 635 -38.98 -23.18 45.62
CA VAL A 635 -39.10 -23.05 47.08
C VAL A 635 -37.72 -22.83 47.73
N VAL A 636 -37.67 -21.91 48.69
CA VAL A 636 -36.51 -21.72 49.56
C VAL A 636 -36.48 -22.85 50.60
N GLN A 637 -35.44 -23.67 50.60
CA GLN A 637 -35.27 -24.77 51.56
C GLN A 637 -34.52 -24.31 52.83
N SER A 638 -34.61 -25.09 53.91
CA SER A 638 -33.91 -24.84 55.19
C SER A 638 -32.38 -24.91 55.03
N SER A 639 -31.65 -24.16 55.87
CA SER A 639 -30.23 -23.89 55.68
C SER A 639 -29.32 -25.11 55.45
N SER A 640 -28.49 -25.03 54.42
CA SER A 640 -27.40 -25.98 54.12
C SER A 640 -26.10 -25.52 54.80
N SER A 641 -25.31 -26.48 55.27
CA SER A 641 -23.98 -26.24 55.87
C SER A 641 -22.97 -25.86 54.77
N VAL A 642 -21.98 -25.04 55.10
CA VAL A 642 -20.91 -24.65 54.16
C VAL A 642 -20.15 -25.82 53.52
N THR A 643 -20.21 -26.99 54.15
CA THR A 643 -19.58 -28.25 53.70
C THR A 643 -20.46 -29.13 52.81
N ASP A 644 -21.73 -28.76 52.60
CA ASP A 644 -22.64 -29.54 51.75
C ASP A 644 -22.39 -29.23 50.26
N TYR A 645 -22.87 -30.07 49.36
CA TYR A 645 -22.72 -29.88 47.92
C TYR A 645 -24.06 -29.49 47.29
N ASN A 646 -24.06 -28.39 46.54
CA ASN A 646 -25.23 -27.89 45.83
C ASN A 646 -24.83 -27.36 44.44
N TYR A 647 -25.81 -27.24 43.54
CA TYR A 647 -25.62 -26.60 42.25
C TYR A 647 -25.31 -25.11 42.37
N VAL A 648 -24.61 -24.59 41.36
CA VAL A 648 -24.16 -23.21 41.31
C VAL A 648 -24.69 -22.54 40.05
N SER A 649 -25.30 -21.37 40.26
CA SER A 649 -25.61 -20.39 39.24
C SER A 649 -25.04 -19.06 39.71
N CYS A 650 -24.36 -18.34 38.82
CA CYS A 650 -23.79 -17.04 39.13
C CYS A 650 -24.66 -15.94 38.54
N VAL A 651 -24.90 -14.88 39.32
CA VAL A 651 -25.65 -13.70 38.88
C VAL A 651 -24.72 -12.51 38.72
N ARG A 652 -25.02 -11.68 37.73
CA ARG A 652 -24.45 -10.33 37.63
C ARG A 652 -25.54 -9.28 37.56
N SER A 653 -25.23 -8.11 38.13
CA SER A 653 -25.95 -6.89 37.86
C SER A 653 -25.48 -6.28 36.52
N PRO A 654 -26.35 -5.55 35.80
CA PRO A 654 -25.92 -4.82 34.62
C PRO A 654 -24.89 -3.79 35.07
N VAL A 655 -23.76 -3.73 34.38
CA VAL A 655 -22.87 -2.57 34.52
C VAL A 655 -23.64 -1.42 33.86
N SER A 656 -24.03 -0.42 34.64
CA SER A 656 -24.56 0.81 34.04
C SER A 656 -23.50 1.33 33.06
N PRO A 657 -23.86 1.65 31.81
CA PRO A 657 -22.90 1.96 30.75
C PRO A 657 -21.89 3.04 31.14
#